data_AF-A0A8J1YQ36-F1
#
_entry.id   AF-A0A8J1YQ36-F1
#
_cell.length_a   1.000
_cell.length_b   1.000
_cell.length_c   1.000
_cell.angle_alpha   90.00
_cell.angle_beta   90.00
_cell.angle_gamma   90.00
#
_symmetry.space_group_name_H-M   'P 1'
#
loop_
_entity.id
_entity.type
_entity.pdbx_description
1 polymer ?
#
loop_
_entity_poly.entity_id
_entity_poly.type
_entity_poly.pdbx_seq_one_letter_code
_entity_poly.pdbx_strand_id
1 'polypeptide(L)'
;MATLLPPPKRLKSAYSQSLKPALPPSSPGPIPSIVVQFKNAEDGSYLGPAINLAADTGRDALQMLVNKLRGETEDPLPYSFHLLPRTPSRASDPIAPPAARIQINTSIFTDALAPPASTSTAPTFSPEDVFELWCEPQAVFRVRSVGRCSATLSGEFGSSQFLASWTHMIVRAYIELTYAATGSGDANCRIWDMETETPKWTLSGHKGWVLCVEWCSSEKILATGGHDGQVRLWSPATGQPLGQPLLGHSKWVTSLAIQPLHLVSPKSPSPRLASASKDGTVRIWNTATRKLDFVLTGHAASVNIVRWGGENVIYTGSSDRTVKIWSGVDGKLIRTLSEHAHWVNTMALSTDFVIRTGPFDHTSKTPKDDDEAKSLALARYKDLTVNQPETLITGSDDHTLFLWPDQASASFSSTATPKKPIARLTGHQKQVNHVAFSPDGRWIASAGFDNAVKLWEGRSGKFVASLRGHVAAVYRVAWSADSRMLVSASKDSTLKLWDLRTYKIRIDLPGHTDEVYCVDFVADKVVSGGRDKTLKMCVHRRLAKLSSRLMQLQKKRGASVELVDEVIAIFAEHKQANYEKEGLQRELNLLQKEIGNIKRAKGDAQELLANKTELDKQIAELAGKVTELGKKRDVTAMRIGNIVDAQCVVSLTEDDNPVLDVWHPEPNHKGNTPPGLAFEDKTSGIISHHEVLARLEAFDTDRGVKISGHRGYFLTNDGVDLNQALINYGLQFLRTKGYKKVQAPFMMRREIMAQTAQLEEFDEALYTVSGGEAEDKYLIATSEQPISAFHSDENIDPKLLPIRYAGYSTCFRKEAGSHGKDTWGIFRVHQFEKVEQFILCDPESSPAMLDFMIQNSREFYESLEIPYRVVGIVSGALNNAASIKYDLEAWFPYQGEYKELVSCSNCTDYQSRSLNVKLGYKKGTEKAAFVHMLNGTLCATERALCCIVENYQTSEGLRIPKVLQPYMQGRDFLPYTADLPKDSTSTRRK
;
A
#
# COMPACT_ATOMS: atom_id res chain seq x y z
N MET A 1 28.53 42.40 -60.57
CA MET A 1 29.86 41.96 -60.07
C MET A 1 30.20 42.77 -58.83
N ALA A 2 30.20 42.13 -57.67
CA ALA A 2 30.93 42.49 -56.45
C ALA A 2 30.65 41.39 -55.42
N THR A 3 31.42 40.31 -55.48
CA THR A 3 31.37 39.15 -54.57
C THR A 3 31.95 39.55 -53.22
N LEU A 4 31.10 39.69 -52.20
CA LEU A 4 31.50 39.79 -50.80
C LEU A 4 32.00 38.42 -50.32
N LEU A 5 33.23 38.39 -49.81
CA LEU A 5 33.87 37.22 -49.23
C LEU A 5 33.10 36.72 -47.98
N PRO A 6 33.03 35.40 -47.73
CA PRO A 6 32.46 34.86 -46.50
C PRO A 6 33.26 35.31 -45.26
N PRO A 7 32.62 35.45 -44.09
CA PRO A 7 33.29 35.92 -42.89
C PRO A 7 34.42 34.96 -42.47
N PRO A 8 35.53 35.47 -41.91
CA PRO A 8 36.65 34.64 -41.54
C PRO A 8 36.21 33.61 -40.48
N LYS A 9 36.67 32.37 -40.65
CA LYS A 9 36.51 31.31 -39.64
C LYS A 9 36.94 31.87 -38.28
N ARG A 10 36.04 31.82 -37.30
CA ARG A 10 36.33 32.14 -35.89
C ARG A 10 37.67 31.53 -35.50
N LEU A 11 38.66 32.38 -35.28
CA LEU A 11 39.88 32.02 -34.57
C LEU A 11 39.46 31.42 -33.23
N LYS A 12 39.82 30.15 -33.02
CA LYS A 12 39.61 29.45 -31.76
C LYS A 12 40.14 30.34 -30.63
N SER A 13 39.26 30.76 -29.73
CA SER A 13 39.68 31.54 -28.56
C SER A 13 40.67 30.70 -27.75
N ALA A 14 41.56 31.38 -27.02
CA ALA A 14 42.61 30.79 -26.19
C ALA A 14 42.12 29.71 -25.19
N TYR A 15 40.80 29.57 -25.00
CA TYR A 15 40.15 28.50 -24.24
C TYR A 15 40.36 27.09 -24.83
N SER A 16 40.61 26.95 -26.14
CA SER A 16 40.88 25.62 -26.71
C SER A 16 42.32 25.14 -26.51
N GLN A 17 43.24 26.01 -26.05
CA GLN A 17 44.62 25.62 -25.74
C GLN A 17 44.82 25.21 -24.27
N SER A 18 43.85 25.46 -23.38
CA SER A 18 43.86 24.95 -22.00
C SER A 18 43.30 23.53 -21.86
N LEU A 19 42.93 22.88 -22.98
CA LEU A 19 42.55 21.47 -23.08
C LEU A 19 43.68 20.63 -23.69
N LYS A 20 44.95 20.92 -23.35
CA LYS A 20 45.95 19.86 -23.39
C LYS A 20 45.59 18.91 -22.24
N PRO A 21 45.42 17.60 -22.48
CA PRO A 21 45.52 16.64 -21.38
C PRO A 21 46.80 16.98 -20.62
N ALA A 22 46.74 17.03 -19.29
CA ALA A 22 47.97 17.07 -18.51
C ALA A 22 48.88 15.95 -19.08
N LEU A 23 50.12 16.30 -19.43
CA LEU A 23 51.13 15.28 -19.70
C LEU A 23 51.00 14.25 -18.57
N PRO A 24 50.94 12.94 -18.88
CA PRO A 24 50.84 11.93 -17.84
C PRO A 24 51.92 12.24 -16.80
N PRO A 25 51.58 12.24 -15.50
CA PRO A 25 52.60 12.45 -14.48
C PRO A 25 53.77 11.52 -14.82
N SER A 26 54.98 12.08 -14.83
CA SER A 26 56.23 11.34 -15.01
C SER A 26 56.12 10.01 -14.30
N SER A 27 56.34 8.91 -15.02
CA SER A 27 56.21 7.51 -14.58
C SER A 27 56.18 7.40 -13.05
N PRO A 28 55.03 7.12 -12.42
CA PRO A 28 55.02 6.91 -10.98
C PRO A 28 56.04 5.81 -10.70
N GLY A 29 56.88 6.02 -9.69
CA GLY A 29 57.76 4.97 -9.17
C GLY A 29 56.94 3.70 -8.87
N PRO A 30 57.59 2.55 -8.67
CA PRO A 30 56.91 1.26 -8.49
C PRO A 30 55.75 1.41 -7.48
N ILE A 31 54.51 1.26 -7.97
CA ILE A 31 53.31 1.35 -7.15
C ILE A 31 53.31 0.14 -6.23
N PRO A 32 53.29 0.33 -4.90
CA PRO A 32 53.33 -0.79 -3.99
C PRO A 32 52.04 -1.61 -4.05
N SER A 33 52.19 -2.92 -3.96
CA SER A 33 51.08 -3.83 -3.68
C SER A 33 50.82 -3.81 -2.18
N ILE A 34 49.58 -3.59 -1.77
CA ILE A 34 49.17 -3.47 -0.37
C ILE A 34 48.11 -4.52 -0.04
N VAL A 35 48.10 -4.98 1.21
CA VAL A 35 47.09 -5.90 1.71
C VAL A 35 45.95 -5.11 2.32
N VAL A 36 44.74 -5.26 1.79
CA VAL A 36 43.54 -4.56 2.25
C VAL A 36 42.56 -5.54 2.88
N GLN A 37 42.11 -5.22 4.09
CA GLN A 37 41.06 -5.94 4.80
C GLN A 37 39.82 -5.05 4.91
N PHE A 38 38.72 -5.45 4.25
CA PHE A 38 37.47 -4.70 4.29
C PHE A 38 36.69 -5.00 5.58
N LYS A 39 36.32 -3.95 6.33
CA LYS A 39 35.46 -3.99 7.52
C LYS A 39 34.17 -3.23 7.27
N ASN A 40 33.07 -3.70 7.84
CA ASN A 40 31.81 -2.96 7.89
C ASN A 40 31.93 -1.79 8.89
N ALA A 41 31.49 -0.59 8.49
CA ALA A 41 31.53 0.61 9.30
C ALA A 41 30.64 0.57 10.55
N GLU A 42 29.52 -0.16 10.50
CA GLU A 42 28.51 -0.15 11.57
C GLU A 42 28.86 -1.08 12.73
N ASP A 43 29.32 -2.30 12.43
CA ASP A 43 29.55 -3.37 13.43
C ASP A 43 31.02 -3.82 13.51
N GLY A 44 31.90 -3.33 12.63
CA GLY A 44 33.32 -3.69 12.57
C GLY A 44 33.59 -5.10 12.05
N SER A 45 32.57 -5.82 11.56
CA SER A 45 32.71 -7.18 11.02
C SER A 45 33.51 -7.21 9.71
N TYR A 46 34.18 -8.32 9.43
CA TYR A 46 34.94 -8.49 8.20
C TYR A 46 34.02 -8.83 7.02
N LEU A 47 34.11 -8.06 5.92
CA LEU A 47 33.28 -8.24 4.72
C LEU A 47 33.82 -9.32 3.75
N GLY A 48 34.97 -9.92 4.08
CA GLY A 48 35.64 -10.93 3.28
C GLY A 48 37.07 -11.18 3.75
N PRO A 49 37.83 -12.06 3.08
CA PRO A 49 39.26 -12.25 3.37
C PRO A 49 40.08 -11.02 2.96
N ALA A 50 41.29 -10.89 3.51
CA ALA A 50 42.24 -9.86 3.10
C ALA A 50 42.66 -10.07 1.63
N ILE A 51 42.69 -9.00 0.84
CA ILE A 51 43.00 -9.05 -0.59
C ILE A 51 44.21 -8.18 -0.88
N ASN A 52 45.11 -8.68 -1.73
CA ASN A 52 46.25 -7.92 -2.21
C ASN A 52 45.82 -7.06 -3.41
N LEU A 53 46.01 -5.75 -3.31
CA LEU A 53 45.57 -4.77 -4.31
C LEU A 53 46.70 -3.78 -4.59
N ALA A 54 46.76 -3.24 -5.80
CA ALA A 54 47.67 -2.12 -6.08
C ALA A 54 47.22 -0.89 -5.28
N ALA A 55 48.15 -0.16 -4.66
CA ALA A 55 47.80 0.98 -3.81
C ALA A 55 47.06 2.11 -4.57
N ASP A 56 47.22 2.19 -5.89
CA ASP A 56 46.54 3.14 -6.77
C ASP A 56 45.12 2.70 -7.18
N THR A 57 44.66 1.53 -6.74
CA THR A 57 43.31 1.02 -7.03
C THR A 57 42.27 2.09 -6.73
N GLY A 58 41.59 2.54 -7.77
CA GLY A 58 40.60 3.60 -7.68
C GLY A 58 39.39 3.19 -6.86
N ARG A 59 38.73 4.18 -6.25
CA ARG A 59 37.51 4.00 -5.44
C ARG A 59 36.43 3.15 -6.10
N ASP A 60 36.17 3.32 -7.40
CA ASP A 60 35.15 2.55 -8.13
C ASP A 60 35.49 1.05 -8.20
N ALA A 61 36.78 0.72 -8.31
CA ALA A 61 37.25 -0.66 -8.31
C ALA A 61 37.15 -1.29 -6.91
N LEU A 62 37.48 -0.56 -5.85
CA LEU A 62 37.25 -0.98 -4.46
C LEU A 62 35.77 -1.26 -4.21
N GLN A 63 34.88 -0.40 -4.70
CA GLN A 63 33.44 -0.59 -4.60
C GLN A 63 32.97 -1.85 -5.33
N MET A 64 33.42 -2.09 -6.57
CA MET A 64 33.07 -3.32 -7.28
C MET A 64 33.52 -4.57 -6.53
N LEU A 65 34.73 -4.52 -5.93
CA LEU A 65 35.28 -5.63 -5.17
C LEU A 65 34.44 -5.95 -3.93
N VAL A 66 34.06 -4.94 -3.14
CA VAL A 66 33.21 -5.12 -1.95
C VAL A 66 31.82 -5.66 -2.31
N ASN A 67 31.22 -5.15 -3.39
CA ASN A 67 29.92 -5.68 -3.84
C ASN A 67 30.01 -7.13 -4.31
N LYS A 68 31.10 -7.48 -4.99
CA LYS A 68 31.36 -8.86 -5.41
C LYS A 68 31.56 -9.80 -4.22
N LEU A 69 32.28 -9.35 -3.19
CA LEU A 69 32.48 -10.13 -1.95
C LEU A 69 31.17 -10.38 -1.20
N ARG A 70 30.19 -9.47 -1.30
CA ARG A 70 28.85 -9.63 -0.71
C ARG A 70 27.87 -10.46 -1.55
N GLY A 71 28.22 -10.84 -2.78
CA GLY A 71 27.35 -11.62 -3.67
C GLY A 71 26.19 -10.85 -4.31
N GLU A 72 26.20 -9.51 -4.31
CA GLU A 72 25.17 -8.69 -4.95
C GLU A 72 25.53 -8.44 -6.44
N THR A 73 24.81 -9.08 -7.38
CA THR A 73 25.11 -9.03 -8.82
C THR A 73 24.21 -8.09 -9.64
N GLU A 74 22.97 -7.82 -9.22
CA GLU A 74 22.00 -7.09 -10.05
C GLU A 74 22.01 -5.55 -9.88
N ASP A 75 22.54 -5.02 -8.77
CA ASP A 75 22.72 -3.57 -8.57
C ASP A 75 23.71 -3.30 -7.41
N PRO A 76 24.98 -2.90 -7.65
CA PRO A 76 26.00 -2.74 -6.60
C PRO A 76 25.76 -1.52 -5.66
N LEU A 77 26.03 -1.67 -4.35
CA LEU A 77 26.01 -0.60 -3.34
C LEU A 77 27.19 0.37 -3.52
N PRO A 78 26.95 1.70 -3.53
CA PRO A 78 28.01 2.67 -3.35
C PRO A 78 28.55 2.63 -1.91
N TYR A 79 29.87 2.59 -1.78
CA TYR A 79 30.58 2.59 -0.49
C TYR A 79 31.46 3.84 -0.37
N SER A 80 31.55 4.39 0.84
CA SER A 80 32.67 5.24 1.26
C SER A 80 33.68 4.40 2.02
N PHE A 81 34.93 4.79 1.85
CA PHE A 81 36.07 4.04 2.32
C PHE A 81 36.91 4.95 3.21
N HIS A 82 37.19 4.49 4.42
CA HIS A 82 37.96 5.25 5.41
C HIS A 82 39.02 4.38 6.08
N LEU A 83 40.16 5.00 6.39
CA LEU A 83 41.22 4.43 7.22
C LEU A 83 41.25 5.14 8.58
N LEU A 84 41.57 4.41 9.64
CA LEU A 84 41.76 4.95 10.98
C LEU A 84 43.27 5.08 11.26
N PRO A 85 43.80 6.30 11.54
CA PRO A 85 45.21 6.47 11.90
C PRO A 85 45.62 5.55 13.05
N ARG A 86 46.81 4.94 12.97
CA ARG A 86 47.39 4.25 14.12
C ARG A 86 47.70 5.27 15.21
N THR A 87 46.95 5.26 16.30
CA THR A 87 47.37 5.95 17.52
C THR A 87 48.62 5.24 18.05
N PRO A 88 49.77 5.91 18.25
CA PRO A 88 50.88 5.30 18.94
C PRO A 88 50.40 4.90 20.34
N SER A 89 50.61 3.65 20.71
CA SER A 89 50.23 3.10 22.01
C SER A 89 51.00 3.82 23.13
N ARG A 90 50.40 4.88 23.68
CA ARG A 90 50.63 5.30 25.05
C ARG A 90 49.28 5.31 25.75
N ALA A 91 49.05 4.28 26.55
CA ALA A 91 47.96 4.23 27.49
C ALA A 91 48.14 5.36 28.50
N SER A 92 47.34 6.42 28.40
CA SER A 92 46.83 7.28 29.49
C SER A 92 46.51 8.69 28.97
N ASP A 93 45.34 8.87 28.34
CA ASP A 93 44.64 10.17 28.35
C ASP A 93 43.18 10.00 27.92
N PRO A 94 42.19 10.03 28.86
CA PRO A 94 40.77 9.82 28.55
C PRO A 94 40.09 11.03 27.85
N ILE A 95 40.83 12.09 27.53
CA ILE A 95 40.32 13.38 27.02
C ILE A 95 41.00 13.77 25.69
N ALA A 96 41.43 12.80 24.88
CA ALA A 96 41.86 13.07 23.50
C ALA A 96 40.68 12.86 22.53
N PRO A 97 40.40 13.80 21.60
CA PRO A 97 39.37 13.61 20.59
C PRO A 97 39.71 12.40 19.69
N PRO A 98 38.71 11.64 19.19
CA PRO A 98 38.97 10.49 18.34
C PRO A 98 39.79 10.91 17.11
N ALA A 99 40.83 10.14 16.78
CA ALA A 99 41.71 10.43 15.65
C ALA A 99 40.91 10.63 14.36
N ALA A 100 41.16 11.72 13.63
CA ALA A 100 40.43 12.07 12.43
C ALA A 100 40.55 10.96 11.37
N ARG A 101 39.42 10.43 10.91
CA ARG A 101 39.36 9.37 9.89
C ARG A 101 39.95 9.88 8.57
N ILE A 102 40.82 9.09 7.92
CA ILE A 102 41.34 9.41 6.57
C ILE A 102 40.34 8.87 5.54
N GLN A 103 39.69 9.76 4.80
CA GLN A 103 38.73 9.37 3.76
C GLN A 103 39.45 9.10 2.43
N ILE A 104 39.17 7.96 1.81
CA ILE A 104 39.70 7.61 0.48
C ILE A 104 38.76 8.18 -0.59
N ASN A 105 39.22 9.25 -1.25
CA ASN A 105 38.48 9.94 -2.31
C ASN A 105 38.96 9.50 -3.70
N THR A 106 40.27 9.32 -3.88
CA THR A 106 40.89 8.94 -5.16
C THR A 106 41.47 7.53 -5.10
N SER A 107 42.47 7.30 -4.26
CA SER A 107 43.11 5.99 -4.05
C SER A 107 43.89 5.97 -2.73
N ILE A 108 44.15 4.79 -2.18
CA ILE A 108 44.93 4.64 -0.93
C ILE A 108 46.34 5.23 -1.10
N PHE A 109 46.91 5.10 -2.30
CA PHE A 109 48.20 5.70 -2.63
C PHE A 109 48.19 7.22 -2.49
N THR A 110 47.20 7.90 -3.08
CA THR A 110 47.13 9.38 -3.05
C THR A 110 46.66 9.93 -1.70
N ASP A 111 45.71 9.25 -1.05
CA ASP A 111 45.06 9.78 0.15
C ASP A 111 45.76 9.38 1.46
N ALA A 112 46.55 8.30 1.47
CA ALA A 112 47.17 7.77 2.70
C ALA A 112 48.70 7.53 2.63
N LEU A 113 49.26 7.25 1.45
CA LEU A 113 50.69 6.90 1.29
C LEU A 113 51.55 8.01 0.68
N ALA A 114 51.00 8.85 -0.20
CA ALA A 114 51.69 9.94 -0.86
C ALA A 114 51.26 11.29 -0.24
N PRO A 115 52.08 11.92 0.63
CA PRO A 115 51.70 13.18 1.24
C PRO A 115 51.61 14.30 0.19
N PRO A 116 50.63 15.22 0.27
CA PRO A 116 50.65 16.43 -0.55
C PRO A 116 51.87 17.28 -0.19
N ALA A 117 52.47 17.93 -1.20
CA ALA A 117 53.75 18.64 -1.13
C ALA A 117 53.85 19.79 -0.08
N SER A 118 52.80 20.04 0.71
CA SER A 118 52.70 21.11 1.70
C SER A 118 52.73 20.64 3.16
N THR A 119 52.91 19.34 3.44
CA THR A 119 52.87 18.79 4.82
C THR A 119 54.12 17.97 5.13
N SER A 120 54.96 18.47 6.05
CA SER A 120 56.25 17.88 6.43
C SER A 120 56.16 16.76 7.48
N THR A 121 55.09 15.97 7.46
CA THR A 121 54.87 14.86 8.40
C THR A 121 54.96 13.53 7.67
N ALA A 122 55.66 12.55 8.27
CA ALA A 122 55.81 11.20 7.74
C ALA A 122 54.44 10.53 7.47
N PRO A 123 54.32 9.67 6.43
CA PRO A 123 53.09 8.95 6.15
C PRO A 123 52.69 8.08 7.35
N THR A 124 51.41 8.13 7.72
CA THR A 124 50.85 7.42 8.88
C THR A 124 50.82 5.89 8.70
N PHE A 125 50.96 5.41 7.46
CA PHE A 125 50.91 4.00 7.07
C PHE A 125 52.11 3.62 6.19
N SER A 126 52.61 2.40 6.35
CA SER A 126 53.66 1.80 5.52
C SER A 126 53.05 0.87 4.46
N PRO A 127 53.66 0.70 3.27
CA PRO A 127 53.22 -0.29 2.28
C PRO A 127 53.16 -1.74 2.79
N GLU A 128 53.91 -2.06 3.84
CA GLU A 128 53.94 -3.40 4.46
C GLU A 128 52.76 -3.65 5.42
N ASP A 129 51.95 -2.62 5.71
CA ASP A 129 50.82 -2.71 6.62
C ASP A 129 49.60 -3.41 5.99
N VAL A 130 48.79 -4.05 6.84
CA VAL A 130 47.44 -4.45 6.47
C VAL A 130 46.51 -3.25 6.66
N PHE A 131 45.95 -2.76 5.57
CA PHE A 131 45.05 -1.61 5.55
C PHE A 131 43.64 -2.05 5.88
N GLU A 132 43.17 -1.74 7.08
CA GLU A 132 41.78 -1.95 7.47
C GLU A 132 40.89 -0.87 6.85
N LEU A 133 40.26 -1.20 5.74
CA LEU A 133 39.35 -0.31 5.04
C LEU A 133 37.93 -0.43 5.60
N TRP A 134 37.49 0.61 6.28
CA TRP A 134 36.14 0.72 6.80
C TRP A 134 35.21 1.13 5.67
N CYS A 135 34.30 0.21 5.32
CA CYS A 135 33.34 0.32 4.23
C CYS A 135 32.00 0.76 4.81
N GLU A 136 31.65 2.01 4.53
CA GLU A 136 30.38 2.58 4.95
C GLU A 136 29.45 2.64 3.73
N PRO A 137 28.31 1.94 3.73
CA PRO A 137 27.37 2.01 2.61
C PRO A 137 26.80 3.44 2.52
N GLN A 138 26.94 4.06 1.34
CA GLN A 138 26.46 5.44 1.11
C GLN A 138 24.94 5.57 1.06
N ALA A 139 24.22 4.45 1.07
CA ALA A 139 22.84 4.45 1.49
C ALA A 139 22.56 3.21 2.33
N VAL A 140 22.13 3.44 3.57
CA VAL A 140 21.77 2.41 4.55
C VAL A 140 20.56 1.59 4.08
N PHE A 141 19.72 2.17 3.21
CA PHE A 141 18.57 1.54 2.58
C PHE A 141 18.43 2.01 1.12
N ARG A 142 17.57 1.36 0.34
CA ARG A 142 17.36 1.68 -1.10
C ARG A 142 15.93 2.09 -1.40
N VAL A 143 15.78 3.16 -2.18
CA VAL A 143 14.51 3.56 -2.78
C VAL A 143 14.38 2.92 -4.16
N ARG A 144 13.25 2.25 -4.44
CA ARG A 144 13.01 1.62 -5.74
C ARG A 144 12.82 2.68 -6.82
N SER A 145 13.38 2.43 -8.01
CA SER A 145 13.19 3.34 -9.16
C SER A 145 11.75 3.32 -9.64
N VAL A 146 11.14 4.48 -9.76
CA VAL A 146 9.75 4.64 -10.20
C VAL A 146 9.61 4.43 -11.70
N GLY A 147 8.64 3.62 -12.13
CA GLY A 147 8.53 3.16 -13.53
C GLY A 147 7.49 3.88 -14.39
N ARG A 148 6.33 4.26 -13.82
CA ARG A 148 5.25 4.97 -14.55
C ARG A 148 4.29 5.67 -13.60
N CYS A 149 3.59 6.69 -14.12
CA CYS A 149 2.40 7.24 -13.48
C CYS A 149 1.34 6.13 -13.35
N SER A 150 0.95 5.81 -12.12
CA SER A 150 0.02 4.72 -11.83
C SER A 150 -1.38 5.23 -11.53
N ALA A 151 -1.48 6.33 -10.79
CA ALA A 151 -2.73 6.97 -10.41
C ALA A 151 -2.73 8.41 -10.95
N THR A 152 -3.85 8.81 -11.54
CA THR A 152 -4.19 10.22 -11.74
C THR A 152 -5.41 10.49 -10.87
N LEU A 153 -5.25 11.34 -9.87
CA LEU A 153 -6.31 11.71 -8.95
C LEU A 153 -6.87 13.06 -9.41
N SER A 154 -7.95 13.00 -10.16
CA SER A 154 -8.78 14.14 -10.54
C SER A 154 -9.86 14.34 -9.48
N GLY A 155 -9.64 15.24 -8.54
CA GLY A 155 -10.72 15.80 -7.74
C GLY A 155 -11.59 16.73 -8.59
N GLU A 156 -12.79 17.05 -8.11
CA GLU A 156 -13.61 18.17 -8.60
C GLU A 156 -12.92 19.50 -8.27
N PHE A 157 -11.82 19.77 -8.97
CA PHE A 157 -11.05 20.98 -8.77
C PHE A 157 -11.76 22.11 -9.49
N GLY A 158 -12.24 23.07 -8.71
CA GLY A 158 -12.89 24.28 -9.21
C GLY A 158 -12.04 25.04 -10.25
N SER A 159 -12.57 26.14 -10.77
CA SER A 159 -12.03 26.90 -11.91
C SER A 159 -10.65 27.57 -11.71
N SER A 160 -9.92 27.32 -10.62
CA SER A 160 -8.65 27.98 -10.30
C SER A 160 -7.41 27.07 -10.37
N GLN A 161 -6.28 27.72 -10.62
CA GLN A 161 -4.96 27.15 -10.91
C GLN A 161 -4.43 26.34 -9.72
N PHE A 162 -3.88 25.15 -9.99
CA PHE A 162 -3.16 24.38 -8.98
C PHE A 162 -1.84 25.08 -8.65
N LEU A 163 -1.66 25.49 -7.40
CA LEU A 163 -0.39 25.92 -6.84
C LEU A 163 -0.17 25.08 -5.59
N ALA A 164 0.48 23.95 -5.77
CA ALA A 164 0.93 23.12 -4.68
C ALA A 164 2.33 23.59 -4.30
N SER A 165 2.51 24.29 -3.17
CA SER A 165 3.83 24.30 -2.53
C SER A 165 3.85 23.24 -1.44
N TRP A 166 4.77 22.30 -1.62
CA TRP A 166 5.14 21.29 -0.64
C TRP A 166 6.49 21.65 -0.09
N THR A 167 6.53 22.26 1.08
CA THR A 167 7.61 21.95 2.00
C THR A 167 7.28 20.59 2.63
N HIS A 168 7.68 19.58 1.85
CA HIS A 168 8.26 18.33 2.32
C HIS A 168 7.43 17.42 3.26
N MET A 169 7.14 16.21 2.76
CA MET A 169 6.27 15.19 3.39
C MET A 169 7.00 14.24 4.36
N ILE A 170 6.38 13.78 5.45
CA ILE A 170 6.95 12.78 6.36
C ILE A 170 6.53 11.36 5.95
N VAL A 171 7.50 10.45 6.04
CA VAL A 171 7.32 9.00 5.90
C VAL A 171 6.77 8.47 7.22
N ARG A 172 5.49 8.09 7.23
CA ARG A 172 4.95 7.17 8.24
C ARG A 172 5.16 5.75 7.72
N ALA A 173 5.81 4.94 8.55
CA ALA A 173 5.50 3.53 8.65
C ALA A 173 4.73 3.35 9.96
N TYR A 174 3.43 3.66 9.92
CA TYR A 174 2.53 2.83 10.69
C TYR A 174 2.53 1.47 9.98
N ILE A 175 2.14 0.43 10.71
CA ILE A 175 1.59 -0.75 10.06
C ILE A 175 0.59 -0.24 9.00
N GLU A 176 0.96 -0.41 7.72
CA GLU A 176 0.18 -0.20 6.49
C GLU A 176 0.18 1.19 5.78
N LEU A 177 -0.04 2.35 6.42
CA LEU A 177 -0.44 3.57 5.68
C LEU A 177 0.60 4.71 5.55
N THR A 178 0.79 5.26 4.34
CA THR A 178 1.64 6.44 4.01
C THR A 178 0.74 7.62 3.57
N TYR A 179 0.96 8.86 4.06
CA TYR A 179 0.11 10.02 3.71
C TYR A 179 0.86 11.15 3.01
N ALA A 180 0.22 11.79 2.02
CA ALA A 180 0.65 13.06 1.45
C ALA A 180 -0.35 14.18 1.72
N ALA A 181 0.07 15.43 1.67
CA ALA A 181 -0.87 16.55 1.68
C ALA A 181 -0.79 17.33 0.35
N THR A 182 -1.89 17.98 -0.06
CA THR A 182 -1.96 18.95 -1.17
C THR A 182 -2.82 20.18 -0.90
N GLY A 183 -2.23 21.37 -0.75
CA GLY A 183 -2.85 22.67 -0.97
C GLY A 183 -3.22 22.88 -2.45
N SER A 184 -4.36 23.52 -2.67
CA SER A 184 -4.95 23.76 -3.98
C SER A 184 -5.47 25.19 -4.12
N GLY A 185 -5.67 25.62 -5.37
CA GLY A 185 -6.29 26.91 -5.72
C GLY A 185 -7.78 26.98 -5.40
N ASP A 186 -8.41 25.88 -5.01
CA ASP A 186 -9.81 25.83 -4.57
C ASP A 186 -9.99 26.21 -3.08
N ALA A 187 -8.95 26.77 -2.47
CA ALA A 187 -8.87 27.14 -1.06
C ALA A 187 -8.93 25.97 -0.06
N ASN A 188 -8.77 24.73 -0.54
CA ASN A 188 -8.67 23.55 0.32
C ASN A 188 -7.25 22.98 0.32
N CYS A 189 -6.90 22.35 1.44
CA CYS A 189 -5.81 21.39 1.52
C CYS A 189 -6.40 19.98 1.57
N ARG A 190 -5.74 18.98 1.01
CA ARG A 190 -6.20 17.58 1.03
C ARG A 190 -5.12 16.69 1.61
N ILE A 191 -5.47 15.73 2.45
CA ILE A 191 -4.57 14.66 2.86
C ILE A 191 -4.94 13.43 2.04
N TRP A 192 -3.95 12.86 1.36
CA TRP A 192 -4.06 11.69 0.51
C TRP A 192 -3.49 10.50 1.22
N ASP A 193 -4.21 9.39 1.17
CA ASP A 193 -3.66 8.10 1.52
C ASP A 193 -2.95 7.54 0.29
N MET A 194 -1.65 7.35 0.44
CA MET A 194 -0.77 6.90 -0.63
C MET A 194 -0.89 5.40 -0.90
N GLU A 195 -1.44 4.63 0.03
CA GLU A 195 -1.69 3.20 -0.18
C GLU A 195 -2.98 2.97 -0.96
N THR A 196 -4.09 3.57 -0.52
CA THR A 196 -5.38 3.49 -1.24
C THR A 196 -5.44 4.41 -2.47
N GLU A 197 -4.55 5.40 -2.54
CA GLU A 197 -4.53 6.45 -3.57
C GLU A 197 -5.82 7.26 -3.60
N THR A 198 -6.43 7.48 -2.45
CA THR A 198 -7.67 8.24 -2.32
C THR A 198 -7.45 9.45 -1.40
N PRO A 199 -8.22 10.53 -1.58
CA PRO A 199 -8.21 11.62 -0.62
C PRO A 199 -8.81 11.10 0.70
N LYS A 200 -8.00 11.08 1.76
CA LYS A 200 -8.45 10.74 3.11
C LYS A 200 -9.24 11.88 3.75
N TRP A 201 -8.69 13.10 3.68
CA TRP A 201 -9.31 14.29 4.27
C TRP A 201 -9.29 15.47 3.31
N THR A 202 -10.36 16.27 3.30
CA THR A 202 -10.38 17.60 2.67
C THR A 202 -10.48 18.66 3.77
N LEU A 203 -9.39 19.41 3.95
CA LEU A 203 -9.21 20.44 4.95
C LEU A 203 -9.68 21.79 4.36
N SER A 204 -10.89 22.19 4.76
CA SER A 204 -11.57 23.38 4.22
C SER A 204 -11.60 24.52 5.22
N GLY A 205 -11.34 25.74 4.74
CA GLY A 205 -11.54 26.96 5.53
C GLY A 205 -10.71 28.16 5.13
N HIS A 206 -9.66 28.01 4.34
CA HIS A 206 -9.01 29.20 3.76
C HIS A 206 -10.00 29.95 2.86
N LYS A 207 -9.86 31.27 2.78
CA LYS A 207 -10.67 32.14 1.91
C LYS A 207 -10.02 32.38 0.54
N GLY A 208 -8.83 31.82 0.33
CA GLY A 208 -8.07 31.91 -0.91
C GLY A 208 -7.16 30.70 -1.06
N TRP A 209 -6.32 30.69 -2.09
CA TRP A 209 -5.49 29.54 -2.45
C TRP A 209 -4.61 29.09 -1.28
N VAL A 210 -4.48 27.78 -1.08
CA VAL A 210 -3.53 27.25 -0.11
C VAL A 210 -2.17 27.20 -0.78
N LEU A 211 -1.29 28.13 -0.40
CA LEU A 211 0.00 28.32 -1.08
C LEU A 211 1.06 27.40 -0.52
N CYS A 212 1.09 27.16 0.79
CA CYS A 212 2.13 26.35 1.44
C CYS A 212 1.59 25.47 2.55
N VAL A 213 2.24 24.32 2.71
CA VAL A 213 1.85 23.30 3.69
C VAL A 213 3.10 22.69 4.30
N GLU A 214 3.10 22.55 5.62
CA GLU A 214 4.24 22.06 6.41
C GLU A 214 3.80 21.02 7.44
N TRP A 215 4.46 19.86 7.45
CA TRP A 215 4.22 18.81 8.43
C TRP A 215 5.10 18.99 9.66
N CYS A 216 4.51 18.84 10.83
CA CYS A 216 5.29 18.69 12.05
C CYS A 216 5.98 17.32 12.05
N SER A 217 7.25 17.28 12.45
CA SER A 217 8.06 16.06 12.58
C SER A 217 7.50 15.02 13.57
N SER A 218 6.58 15.40 14.46
CA SER A 218 5.82 14.46 15.31
C SER A 218 4.52 13.97 14.67
N GLU A 219 4.19 14.44 13.47
CA GLU A 219 2.96 14.15 12.70
C GLU A 219 1.63 14.54 13.37
N LYS A 220 1.67 15.19 14.54
CA LYS A 220 0.47 15.60 15.27
C LYS A 220 -0.20 16.85 14.68
N ILE A 221 0.56 17.65 13.92
CA ILE A 221 0.14 18.95 13.42
C ILE A 221 0.52 19.07 11.94
N LEU A 222 -0.44 19.48 11.11
CA LEU A 222 -0.22 19.96 9.76
C LEU A 222 -0.54 21.46 9.71
N ALA A 223 0.37 22.28 9.22
CA ALA A 223 0.17 23.71 9.06
C ALA A 223 -0.07 24.08 7.59
N THR A 224 -1.00 24.97 7.32
CA THR A 224 -1.30 25.48 5.96
C THR A 224 -1.29 27.01 5.95
N GLY A 225 -0.66 27.60 4.93
CA GLY A 225 -0.58 29.04 4.71
C GLY A 225 -1.34 29.42 3.43
N GLY A 226 -2.21 30.41 3.54
CA GLY A 226 -3.11 30.79 2.46
C GLY A 226 -2.79 32.13 1.80
N HIS A 227 -3.36 32.31 0.61
CA HIS A 227 -3.42 33.58 -0.10
C HIS A 227 -4.22 34.65 0.68
N ASP A 228 -5.04 34.21 1.62
CA ASP A 228 -5.80 35.04 2.56
C ASP A 228 -4.94 35.61 3.71
N GLY A 229 -3.64 35.31 3.76
CA GLY A 229 -2.75 35.73 4.84
C GLY A 229 -2.97 34.98 6.15
N GLN A 230 -3.83 33.95 6.15
CA GLN A 230 -4.09 33.13 7.33
C GLN A 230 -3.14 31.94 7.37
N VAL A 231 -2.78 31.53 8.59
CA VAL A 231 -2.16 30.24 8.86
C VAL A 231 -3.15 29.38 9.62
N ARG A 232 -3.37 28.14 9.20
CA ARG A 232 -4.27 27.19 9.86
C ARG A 232 -3.49 25.95 10.30
N LEU A 233 -3.92 25.38 11.43
CA LEU A 233 -3.36 24.15 11.98
C LEU A 233 -4.44 23.06 11.92
N TRP A 234 -4.04 21.85 11.57
CA TRP A 234 -4.94 20.70 11.37
C TRP A 234 -4.40 19.48 12.10
N SER A 235 -5.31 18.62 12.55
CA SER A 235 -4.95 17.28 13.01
C SER A 235 -4.94 16.33 11.82
N PRO A 236 -3.79 15.73 11.45
CA PRO A 236 -3.74 14.79 10.33
C PRO A 236 -4.54 13.51 10.56
N ALA A 237 -4.70 13.10 11.82
CA ALA A 237 -5.44 11.90 12.19
C ALA A 237 -6.94 12.05 11.88
N THR A 238 -7.54 13.18 12.25
CA THR A 238 -8.99 13.41 12.16
C THR A 238 -9.42 14.32 11.01
N GLY A 239 -8.48 15.02 10.37
CA GLY A 239 -8.77 16.04 9.35
C GLY A 239 -9.41 17.32 9.90
N GLN A 240 -9.59 17.44 11.23
CA GLN A 240 -10.24 18.58 11.85
C GLN A 240 -9.27 19.74 12.08
N PRO A 241 -9.75 21.00 12.00
CA PRO A 241 -8.94 22.16 12.36
C PRO A 241 -8.60 22.14 13.85
N LEU A 242 -7.33 22.38 14.18
CA LEU A 242 -6.87 22.62 15.54
C LEU A 242 -7.17 24.07 15.91
N GLY A 243 -8.46 24.37 16.09
CA GLY A 243 -9.06 25.67 16.47
C GLY A 243 -9.08 26.74 15.36
N GLN A 244 -9.28 28.02 15.76
CA GLN A 244 -9.40 29.19 14.86
C GLN A 244 -8.14 29.61 14.08
N PRO A 245 -8.21 30.19 12.87
CA PRO A 245 -7.01 30.59 12.12
C PRO A 245 -6.06 31.50 12.91
N LEU A 246 -4.76 31.33 12.71
CA LEU A 246 -3.74 32.23 13.22
C LEU A 246 -3.73 33.50 12.35
N LEU A 247 -4.08 34.63 12.96
CA LEU A 247 -4.30 35.91 12.28
C LEU A 247 -3.16 36.88 12.58
N GLY A 248 -2.63 37.54 11.54
CA GLY A 248 -1.67 38.62 11.71
C GLY A 248 -0.96 39.11 10.45
N HIS A 249 -0.80 38.26 9.43
CA HIS A 249 -0.20 38.72 8.18
C HIS A 249 -1.18 39.59 7.38
N SER A 250 -0.66 40.68 6.80
CA SER A 250 -1.48 41.60 5.98
C SER A 250 -1.50 41.21 4.50
N LYS A 251 -0.64 40.27 4.10
CA LYS A 251 -0.57 39.67 2.77
C LYS A 251 -0.39 38.16 2.89
N TRP A 252 -0.46 37.47 1.76
CA TRP A 252 -0.38 36.03 1.71
C TRP A 252 0.91 35.44 2.29
N VAL A 253 0.75 34.24 2.85
CA VAL A 253 1.85 33.45 3.41
C VAL A 253 2.63 32.83 2.25
N THR A 254 3.95 33.00 2.25
CA THR A 254 4.86 32.55 1.19
C THR A 254 5.58 31.26 1.53
N SER A 255 5.88 31.03 2.81
CA SER A 255 6.62 29.86 3.28
C SER A 255 6.35 29.61 4.78
N LEU A 256 6.41 28.34 5.17
CA LEU A 256 6.26 27.87 6.54
C LEU A 256 7.51 27.08 6.94
N ALA A 257 7.86 27.11 8.22
CA ALA A 257 8.88 26.24 8.80
C ALA A 257 8.52 25.91 10.26
N ILE A 258 8.56 24.63 10.62
CA ILE A 258 8.28 24.19 12.00
C ILE A 258 9.59 24.05 12.78
N GLN A 259 9.54 24.39 14.06
CA GLN A 259 10.66 24.21 14.97
C GLN A 259 11.08 22.73 15.03
N PRO A 260 12.37 22.40 14.83
CA PRO A 260 12.87 21.02 14.91
C PRO A 260 12.45 20.32 16.22
N LEU A 261 12.05 19.05 16.13
CA LEU A 261 11.47 18.31 17.27
C LEU A 261 12.43 18.25 18.47
N HIS A 262 13.72 18.07 18.22
CA HIS A 262 14.74 17.98 19.26
C HIS A 262 14.99 19.30 20.01
N LEU A 263 14.45 20.42 19.52
CA LEU A 263 14.52 21.72 20.18
C LEU A 263 13.26 22.04 21.00
N VAL A 264 12.26 21.15 21.02
CA VAL A 264 11.02 21.36 21.76
C VAL A 264 11.23 21.15 23.25
N SER A 265 11.07 22.23 24.03
CA SER A 265 11.26 22.21 25.47
C SER A 265 10.22 21.31 26.16
N PRO A 266 10.57 20.58 27.23
CA PRO A 266 9.61 19.87 28.07
C PRO A 266 8.52 20.78 28.64
N LYS A 267 8.82 22.07 28.86
CA LYS A 267 7.86 23.06 29.39
C LYS A 267 6.82 23.52 28.37
N SER A 268 7.07 23.32 27.08
CA SER A 268 6.16 23.68 25.98
C SER A 268 6.18 22.51 24.97
N PRO A 269 5.34 21.48 25.17
CA PRO A 269 5.45 20.20 24.47
C PRO A 269 5.11 20.26 22.97
N SER A 270 4.67 21.41 22.46
CA SER A 270 4.37 21.64 21.04
C SER A 270 5.45 22.47 20.35
N PRO A 271 5.90 22.11 19.14
CA PRO A 271 6.87 22.91 18.39
C PRO A 271 6.25 24.23 17.91
N ARG A 272 7.06 25.29 17.90
CA ARG A 272 6.63 26.57 17.31
C ARG A 272 6.61 26.51 15.80
N LEU A 273 5.84 27.40 15.19
CA LEU A 273 5.69 27.53 13.74
C LEU A 273 6.16 28.93 13.30
N ALA A 274 7.03 28.99 12.30
CA ALA A 274 7.39 30.23 11.61
C ALA A 274 6.58 30.35 10.31
N SER A 275 5.97 31.52 10.08
CA SER A 275 5.30 31.84 8.82
C SER A 275 5.89 33.10 8.19
N ALA A 276 6.42 32.97 6.98
CA ALA A 276 6.87 34.10 6.17
C ALA A 276 5.75 34.61 5.26
N SER A 277 5.76 35.90 4.98
CA SER A 277 4.73 36.53 4.16
C SER A 277 5.30 37.56 3.19
N LYS A 278 4.51 37.81 2.15
CA LYS A 278 4.71 38.91 1.21
C LYS A 278 4.61 40.29 1.88
N ASP A 279 4.10 40.36 3.11
CA ASP A 279 4.09 41.60 3.90
C ASP A 279 5.47 42.02 4.42
N GLY A 280 6.51 41.20 4.21
CA GLY A 280 7.88 41.51 4.62
C GLY A 280 8.21 41.08 6.05
N THR A 281 7.31 40.36 6.72
CA THR A 281 7.50 39.87 8.09
C THR A 281 7.54 38.35 8.16
N VAL A 282 8.16 37.83 9.21
CA VAL A 282 8.01 36.44 9.63
C VAL A 282 7.41 36.41 11.03
N ARG A 283 6.37 35.61 11.24
CA ARG A 283 5.69 35.49 12.53
C ARG A 283 5.97 34.14 13.16
N ILE A 284 6.32 34.14 14.44
CA ILE A 284 6.56 32.92 15.21
C ILE A 284 5.35 32.66 16.12
N TRP A 285 4.74 31.50 15.93
CA TRP A 285 3.51 31.09 16.61
C TRP A 285 3.80 29.94 17.55
N ASN A 286 3.24 30.02 18.76
CA ASN A 286 3.14 28.87 19.65
C ASN A 286 1.96 28.02 19.19
N THR A 287 2.19 26.77 18.80
CA THR A 287 1.14 25.92 18.23
C THR A 287 0.18 25.36 19.27
N ALA A 288 0.60 25.18 20.54
CA ALA A 288 -0.29 24.77 21.62
C ALA A 288 -1.20 25.91 22.09
N THR A 289 -0.63 27.08 22.40
CA THR A 289 -1.41 28.22 22.91
C THR A 289 -2.08 29.01 21.79
N ARG A 290 -1.58 28.86 20.56
CA ARG A 290 -2.11 29.48 19.33
C ARG A 290 -1.98 31.00 19.38
N LYS A 291 -0.98 31.47 20.13
CA LYS A 291 -0.61 32.87 20.27
C LYS A 291 0.65 33.17 19.46
N LEU A 292 0.78 34.42 19.07
CA LEU A 292 2.00 34.97 18.48
C LEU A 292 3.04 35.16 19.59
N ASP A 293 4.20 34.55 19.46
CA ASP A 293 5.32 34.73 20.40
C ASP A 293 6.06 36.03 20.07
N PHE A 294 6.51 36.18 18.81
CA PHE A 294 7.18 37.39 18.33
C PHE A 294 7.15 37.50 16.79
N VAL A 295 7.51 38.68 16.29
CA VAL A 295 7.57 39.00 14.85
C VAL A 295 8.99 39.37 14.48
N LEU A 296 9.53 38.72 13.45
CA LEU A 296 10.81 39.08 12.84
C LEU A 296 10.53 40.17 11.81
N THR A 297 11.06 41.37 12.08
CA THR A 297 10.93 42.55 11.23
C THR A 297 12.31 43.06 10.84
N GLY A 298 12.46 43.52 9.60
CA GLY A 298 13.74 44.05 9.09
C GLY A 298 13.99 43.81 7.61
N HIS A 299 13.16 43.00 6.94
CA HIS A 299 13.18 42.93 5.48
C HIS A 299 12.43 44.11 4.86
N ALA A 300 12.97 44.67 3.77
CA ALA A 300 12.38 45.82 3.07
C ALA A 300 11.37 45.43 1.98
N ALA A 301 11.25 44.13 1.69
CA ALA A 301 10.36 43.58 0.69
C ALA A 301 9.84 42.19 1.13
N SER A 302 9.08 41.54 0.24
CA SER A 302 8.51 40.20 0.43
C SER A 302 9.54 39.20 0.95
N VAL A 303 9.24 38.55 2.08
CA VAL A 303 10.01 37.38 2.53
C VAL A 303 9.52 36.19 1.72
N ASN A 304 10.40 35.62 0.90
CA ASN A 304 10.03 34.59 -0.05
C ASN A 304 10.12 33.19 0.57
N ILE A 305 11.06 32.97 1.48
CA ILE A 305 11.29 31.66 2.10
C ILE A 305 11.79 31.81 3.55
N VAL A 306 11.37 30.90 4.42
CA VAL A 306 11.87 30.73 5.79
C VAL A 306 12.28 29.28 6.03
N ARG A 307 13.37 29.06 6.77
CA ARG A 307 13.81 27.74 7.28
C ARG A 307 14.24 27.83 8.73
N TRP A 308 14.04 26.76 9.49
CA TRP A 308 14.42 26.66 10.90
C TRP A 308 15.50 25.59 11.07
N GLY A 309 16.72 26.01 11.38
CA GLY A 309 17.89 25.14 11.53
C GLY A 309 17.92 24.39 12.86
N GLY A 310 18.72 23.32 12.90
CA GLY A 310 18.78 22.39 14.02
C GLY A 310 19.47 22.94 15.27
N GLU A 311 20.15 24.08 15.17
CA GLU A 311 20.74 24.82 16.29
C GLU A 311 19.86 25.97 16.79
N ASN A 312 18.56 25.91 16.50
CA ASN A 312 17.56 26.91 16.91
C ASN A 312 17.79 28.30 16.30
N VAL A 313 18.20 28.33 15.03
CA VAL A 313 18.39 29.55 14.24
C VAL A 313 17.38 29.56 13.10
N ILE A 314 16.83 30.73 12.80
CA ILE A 314 15.84 30.92 11.73
C ILE A 314 16.52 31.68 10.59
N TYR A 315 16.35 31.19 9.37
CA TYR A 315 16.91 31.77 8.16
C TYR A 315 15.78 32.29 7.28
N THR A 316 15.90 33.51 6.76
CA THR A 316 14.88 34.14 5.91
C THR A 316 15.52 34.72 4.65
N GLY A 317 14.98 34.37 3.49
CA GLY A 317 15.38 34.92 2.19
C GLY A 317 14.31 35.85 1.63
N SER A 318 14.71 36.99 1.07
CA SER A 318 13.77 38.05 0.67
C SER A 318 14.05 38.62 -0.73
N SER A 319 12.99 39.22 -1.28
CA SER A 319 13.05 40.06 -2.48
C SER A 319 13.83 41.37 -2.26
N ASP A 320 14.23 41.69 -1.03
CA ASP A 320 15.16 42.79 -0.74
C ASP A 320 16.63 42.43 -0.98
N ARG A 321 16.88 41.25 -1.57
CA ARG A 321 18.22 40.73 -1.94
C ARG A 321 19.06 40.27 -0.73
N THR A 322 18.48 40.26 0.46
CA THR A 322 19.17 39.85 1.68
C THR A 322 18.70 38.49 2.19
N VAL A 323 19.61 37.82 2.89
CA VAL A 323 19.32 36.67 3.73
C VAL A 323 19.56 37.09 5.17
N LYS A 324 18.56 36.95 6.04
CA LYS A 324 18.68 37.31 7.45
C LYS A 324 18.64 36.07 8.32
N ILE A 325 19.44 36.10 9.37
CA ILE A 325 19.64 35.00 10.31
C ILE A 325 19.20 35.51 11.67
N TRP A 326 18.26 34.80 12.30
CA TRP A 326 17.60 35.22 13.52
C TRP A 326 17.75 34.16 14.60
N SER A 327 17.84 34.60 15.85
CA SER A 327 17.75 33.72 17.00
C SER A 327 16.36 33.13 17.08
N GLY A 328 16.25 31.80 17.06
CA GLY A 328 14.99 31.11 17.28
C GLY A 328 14.51 31.19 18.73
N VAL A 329 15.34 31.64 19.68
CA VAL A 329 14.96 31.82 21.09
C VAL A 329 14.10 33.07 21.27
N ASP A 330 14.64 34.23 20.87
CA ASP A 330 14.08 35.55 21.17
C ASP A 330 13.80 36.42 19.93
N GLY A 331 14.06 35.90 18.72
CA GLY A 331 13.80 36.60 17.47
C GLY A 331 14.80 37.71 17.13
N LYS A 332 15.89 37.84 17.88
CA LYS A 332 16.91 38.86 17.57
C LYS A 332 17.64 38.56 16.27
N LEU A 333 17.89 39.60 15.49
CA LEU A 333 18.71 39.49 14.29
C LEU A 333 20.17 39.21 14.67
N ILE A 334 20.69 38.07 14.21
CA ILE A 334 22.07 37.65 14.42
C ILE A 334 22.95 38.24 13.32
N ARG A 335 22.56 38.04 12.05
CA ARG A 335 23.35 38.41 10.87
C ARG A 335 22.47 38.76 9.67
N THR A 336 23.00 39.60 8.77
CA THR A 336 22.43 39.86 7.44
C THR A 336 23.51 39.55 6.39
N LEU A 337 23.15 38.78 5.38
CA LEU A 337 23.98 38.42 4.23
C LEU A 337 23.40 39.12 2.99
N SER A 338 24.26 39.81 2.22
CA SER A 338 23.83 40.68 1.12
C SER A 338 24.67 40.49 -0.15
N GLU A 339 25.18 39.27 -0.36
CA GLU A 339 26.03 38.95 -1.54
C GLU A 339 25.23 38.75 -2.83
N HIS A 340 23.92 38.52 -2.72
CA HIS A 340 23.04 38.39 -3.88
C HIS A 340 22.74 39.75 -4.51
N ALA A 341 22.78 39.80 -5.85
CA ALA A 341 22.51 41.02 -6.62
C ALA A 341 21.01 41.20 -6.93
N HIS A 342 20.20 40.16 -6.74
CA HIS A 342 18.75 40.16 -6.95
C HIS A 342 18.01 39.37 -5.87
N TRP A 343 16.71 39.17 -6.05
CA TRP A 343 15.81 38.48 -5.12
C TRP A 343 16.32 37.09 -4.74
N VAL A 344 16.27 36.79 -3.44
CA VAL A 344 16.52 35.45 -2.95
C VAL A 344 15.21 34.67 -3.06
N ASN A 345 15.19 33.64 -3.92
CA ASN A 345 13.99 32.87 -4.23
C ASN A 345 13.86 31.62 -3.37
N THR A 346 14.98 30.96 -3.11
CA THR A 346 15.01 29.62 -2.51
C THR A 346 16.20 29.47 -1.57
N MET A 347 16.04 28.59 -0.59
CA MET A 347 17.09 28.23 0.35
C MET A 347 16.88 26.80 0.85
N ALA A 348 17.97 26.14 1.23
CA ALA A 348 17.97 24.82 1.85
C ALA A 348 19.12 24.70 2.85
N LEU A 349 18.92 23.88 3.88
CA LEU A 349 19.93 23.49 4.85
C LEU A 349 20.38 22.06 4.57
N SER A 350 21.66 21.76 4.85
CA SER A 350 22.17 20.39 4.72
C SER A 350 21.45 19.38 5.62
N THR A 351 20.78 19.86 6.66
CA THR A 351 20.07 19.09 7.69
C THR A 351 18.55 19.01 7.47
N ASP A 352 18.01 19.66 6.41
CA ASP A 352 16.56 19.78 6.15
C ASP A 352 15.85 18.42 6.18
N PHE A 353 16.44 17.41 5.52
CA PHE A 353 15.84 16.09 5.41
C PHE A 353 15.66 15.45 6.79
N VAL A 354 16.72 15.46 7.61
CA VAL A 354 16.73 14.85 8.94
C VAL A 354 15.79 15.61 9.88
N ILE A 355 15.86 16.94 9.91
CA ILE A 355 15.01 17.79 10.76
C ILE A 355 13.52 17.54 10.48
N ARG A 356 13.16 17.44 9.20
CA ARG A 356 11.78 17.15 8.78
C ARG A 356 11.33 15.76 9.19
N THR A 357 12.14 14.74 8.91
CA THR A 357 11.78 13.36 9.24
C THR A 357 11.85 13.07 10.74
N GLY A 358 12.51 13.93 11.52
CA GLY A 358 12.55 13.89 12.98
C GLY A 358 13.05 12.52 13.51
N PRO A 359 12.24 11.78 14.28
CA PRO A 359 12.64 10.46 14.78
C PRO A 359 12.53 9.35 13.73
N PHE A 360 11.80 9.55 12.63
CA PHE A 360 11.42 8.49 11.71
C PHE A 360 12.49 8.25 10.65
N ASP A 361 13.14 7.09 10.71
CA ASP A 361 14.10 6.62 9.72
C ASP A 361 13.49 5.53 8.82
N HIS A 362 14.35 4.86 8.05
CA HIS A 362 13.96 3.78 7.15
C HIS A 362 13.59 2.48 7.87
N THR A 363 13.87 2.34 9.17
CA THR A 363 13.63 1.12 9.95
C THR A 363 12.19 0.98 10.39
N SER A 364 11.35 1.98 10.12
CA SER A 364 9.90 1.96 10.43
C SER A 364 9.58 1.82 11.93
N LYS A 365 10.56 2.09 12.81
CA LYS A 365 10.36 2.03 14.25
C LYS A 365 9.63 3.30 14.72
N THR A 366 8.49 3.10 15.37
CA THR A 366 7.74 4.18 16.00
C THR A 366 8.28 4.44 17.40
N PRO A 367 8.60 5.70 17.76
CA PRO A 367 8.89 6.05 19.14
C PRO A 367 7.70 5.71 20.05
N LYS A 368 7.97 5.23 21.25
CA LYS A 368 6.95 4.89 22.26
C LYS A 368 6.29 6.14 22.85
N ASP A 369 7.08 7.19 23.04
CA ASP A 369 6.65 8.45 23.61
C ASP A 369 7.35 9.67 22.98
N ASP A 370 6.91 10.87 23.38
CA ASP A 370 7.43 12.14 22.84
C ASP A 370 8.89 12.41 23.23
N ASP A 371 9.38 11.84 24.34
CA ASP A 371 10.76 12.04 24.80
C ASP A 371 11.74 11.11 24.06
N GLU A 372 11.34 9.87 23.78
CA GLU A 372 12.03 8.98 22.85
C GLU A 372 12.05 9.58 21.45
N ALA A 373 10.94 10.15 20.97
CA ALA A 373 10.89 10.83 19.67
C ALA A 373 11.89 11.99 19.59
N LYS A 374 12.02 12.80 20.66
CA LYS A 374 13.00 13.89 20.71
C LYS A 374 14.44 13.38 20.74
N SER A 375 14.72 12.33 21.52
CA SER A 375 16.07 11.79 21.65
C SER A 375 16.54 11.15 20.34
N LEU A 376 15.68 10.42 19.64
CA LEU A 376 15.94 9.87 18.31
C LEU A 376 16.16 10.97 17.27
N ALA A 377 15.31 12.01 17.27
CA ALA A 377 15.49 13.16 16.38
C ALA A 377 16.84 13.87 16.63
N LEU A 378 17.22 14.05 17.90
CA LEU A 378 18.51 14.64 18.28
C LEU A 378 19.68 13.76 17.83
N ALA A 379 19.59 12.44 18.03
CA ALA A 379 20.63 11.49 17.65
C ALA A 379 20.88 11.55 16.14
N ARG A 380 19.82 11.56 15.32
CA ARG A 380 19.94 11.65 13.86
C ARG A 380 20.51 13.00 13.40
N TYR A 381 20.07 14.09 14.02
CA TYR A 381 20.64 15.42 13.74
C TYR A 381 22.14 15.47 14.08
N LYS A 382 22.52 14.93 15.24
CA LYS A 382 23.93 14.83 15.65
C LYS A 382 24.74 13.95 14.72
N ASP A 383 24.22 12.79 14.33
CA ASP A 383 24.93 11.87 13.44
C ASP A 383 25.33 12.53 12.11
N LEU A 384 24.39 13.28 11.50
CA LEU A 384 24.70 14.06 10.30
C LEU A 384 25.69 15.20 10.56
N THR A 385 25.57 15.87 11.72
CA THR A 385 26.37 17.06 12.04
C THR A 385 27.76 16.76 12.65
N VAL A 386 27.99 15.54 13.15
CA VAL A 386 29.27 15.10 13.74
C VAL A 386 30.41 15.21 12.72
N ASN A 387 30.13 14.84 11.48
CA ASN A 387 31.13 14.87 10.41
C ASN A 387 31.10 16.17 9.58
N GLN A 388 29.98 16.90 9.61
CA GLN A 388 29.75 18.07 8.76
C GLN A 388 28.87 19.10 9.46
N PRO A 389 29.33 20.33 9.72
CA PRO A 389 28.49 21.34 10.34
C PRO A 389 27.29 21.69 9.43
N GLU A 390 26.19 22.15 10.01
CA GLU A 390 25.00 22.56 9.25
C GLU A 390 25.38 23.69 8.27
N THR A 391 25.14 23.49 6.97
CA THR A 391 25.44 24.50 5.94
C THR A 391 24.16 25.00 5.31
N LEU A 392 24.22 26.23 4.80
CA LEU A 392 23.09 26.90 4.15
C LEU A 392 23.43 27.12 2.68
N ILE A 393 22.50 26.81 1.77
CA ILE A 393 22.58 27.28 0.38
C ILE A 393 21.41 28.18 0.04
N THR A 394 21.71 29.26 -0.69
CA THR A 394 20.73 30.26 -1.13
C THR A 394 20.80 30.41 -2.64
N GLY A 395 19.64 30.48 -3.30
CA GLY A 395 19.52 30.66 -4.76
C GLY A 395 18.72 31.92 -5.09
N SER A 396 19.15 32.61 -6.14
CA SER A 396 18.67 33.95 -6.49
C SER A 396 18.31 34.12 -7.95
N ASP A 397 17.52 35.16 -8.21
CA ASP A 397 17.24 35.69 -9.53
C ASP A 397 18.47 36.24 -10.27
N ASP A 398 19.59 36.45 -9.58
CA ASP A 398 20.87 36.85 -10.19
C ASP A 398 21.61 35.69 -10.89
N HIS A 399 20.95 34.53 -11.01
CA HIS A 399 21.45 33.29 -11.64
C HIS A 399 22.59 32.61 -10.85
N THR A 400 22.83 33.04 -9.61
CA THR A 400 23.88 32.47 -8.76
C THR A 400 23.31 31.78 -7.53
N LEU A 401 24.08 30.83 -6.98
CA LEU A 401 23.87 30.32 -5.64
C LEU A 401 25.08 30.64 -4.77
N PHE A 402 24.85 30.83 -3.48
CA PHE A 402 25.92 30.93 -2.48
C PHE A 402 25.79 29.80 -1.48
N LEU A 403 26.89 29.08 -1.28
CA LEU A 403 27.03 28.12 -0.20
C LEU A 403 27.67 28.82 0.99
N TRP A 404 27.00 28.76 2.12
CA TRP A 404 27.38 29.43 3.36
C TRP A 404 27.83 28.39 4.38
N PRO A 405 28.90 28.68 5.14
CA PRO A 405 29.27 27.84 6.27
C PRO A 405 28.20 27.94 7.36
N ASP A 406 28.34 27.12 8.39
CA ASP A 406 27.47 27.18 9.56
C ASP A 406 27.38 28.60 10.13
N GLN A 407 26.13 29.02 10.32
CA GLN A 407 25.75 30.34 10.80
C GLN A 407 25.23 30.31 12.24
N ALA A 408 25.16 29.15 12.87
CA ALA A 408 24.52 28.97 14.17
C ALA A 408 25.48 28.71 15.34
N SER A 409 26.67 28.11 15.12
CA SER A 409 27.60 27.78 16.21
C SER A 409 27.85 28.95 17.18
N ALA A 410 27.70 28.66 18.47
CA ALA A 410 27.85 29.58 19.62
C ALA A 410 29.30 30.00 19.92
N SER A 411 30.28 29.52 19.17
CA SER A 411 31.58 30.18 19.10
C SER A 411 31.40 31.49 18.33
N PHE A 412 31.95 32.61 18.81
CA PHE A 412 31.99 33.93 18.18
C PHE A 412 30.95 34.97 18.64
N SER A 413 31.37 35.68 19.69
CA SER A 413 31.35 37.14 19.91
C SER A 413 30.53 38.00 18.94
N SER A 414 29.77 38.92 19.54
CA SER A 414 28.92 39.97 18.98
C SER A 414 29.64 41.05 18.14
N THR A 415 30.73 40.72 17.47
CA THR A 415 31.55 41.65 16.68
C THR A 415 31.80 41.13 15.26
N ALA A 416 30.89 41.52 14.36
CA ALA A 416 31.15 41.98 13.00
C ALA A 416 32.21 41.25 12.15
N THR A 417 31.80 40.18 11.47
CA THR A 417 32.04 39.98 10.02
C THR A 417 31.06 38.92 9.49
N PRO A 418 30.38 39.14 8.34
CA PRO A 418 29.66 38.05 7.69
C PRO A 418 30.67 36.95 7.33
N LYS A 419 30.39 35.69 7.68
CA LYS A 419 31.22 34.59 7.18
C LYS A 419 31.13 34.64 5.66
N LYS A 420 32.26 34.89 5.01
CA LYS A 420 32.39 34.85 3.55
C LYS A 420 31.76 33.54 3.05
N PRO A 421 30.98 33.55 1.96
CA PRO A 421 30.45 32.31 1.41
C PRO A 421 31.60 31.33 1.13
N ILE A 422 31.38 30.04 1.43
CA ILE A 422 32.32 28.97 1.09
C ILE A 422 32.58 28.99 -0.41
N ALA A 423 31.51 29.11 -1.19
CA ALA A 423 31.58 29.15 -2.64
C ALA A 423 30.49 30.03 -3.24
N ARG A 424 30.82 30.64 -4.38
CA ARG A 424 29.88 31.26 -5.31
C ARG A 424 29.67 30.32 -6.48
N LEU A 425 28.49 29.71 -6.55
CA LEU A 425 28.17 28.67 -7.52
C LEU A 425 27.55 29.36 -8.73
N THR A 426 28.30 29.37 -9.83
CA THR A 426 27.92 30.04 -11.08
C THR A 426 27.78 29.03 -12.20
N GLY A 427 26.83 29.25 -13.11
CA GLY A 427 26.65 28.41 -14.28
C GLY A 427 25.22 28.33 -14.80
N HIS A 428 24.21 28.69 -13.99
CA HIS A 428 22.86 28.88 -14.49
C HIS A 428 22.80 30.09 -15.41
N GLN A 429 22.03 29.99 -16.50
CA GLN A 429 21.88 31.07 -17.49
C GLN A 429 20.65 31.95 -17.23
N LYS A 430 19.78 31.51 -16.32
CA LYS A 430 18.55 32.17 -15.90
C LYS A 430 18.35 31.99 -14.40
N GLN A 431 17.29 32.60 -13.88
CA GLN A 431 16.89 32.60 -12.46
C GLN A 431 16.88 31.19 -11.87
N VAL A 432 17.35 31.09 -10.62
CA VAL A 432 17.34 29.85 -9.83
C VAL A 432 16.05 29.80 -9.03
N ASN A 433 15.28 28.74 -9.25
CA ASN A 433 13.93 28.61 -8.71
C ASN A 433 13.85 27.74 -7.46
N HIS A 434 14.65 26.67 -7.42
CA HIS A 434 14.66 25.74 -6.30
C HIS A 434 16.05 25.17 -6.06
N VAL A 435 16.38 24.92 -4.79
CA VAL A 435 17.61 24.25 -4.38
C VAL A 435 17.30 23.26 -3.27
N ALA A 436 17.93 22.09 -3.29
CA ALA A 436 17.77 21.07 -2.26
C ALA A 436 19.07 20.29 -2.04
N PHE A 437 19.40 20.03 -0.78
CA PHE A 437 20.43 19.06 -0.41
C PHE A 437 19.90 17.63 -0.53
N SER A 438 20.80 16.70 -0.87
CA SER A 438 20.55 15.28 -0.69
C SER A 438 20.40 14.93 0.79
N PRO A 439 19.67 13.86 1.16
CA PRO A 439 19.51 13.41 2.54
C PRO A 439 20.81 13.22 3.33
N ASP A 440 21.89 12.83 2.65
CA ASP A 440 23.24 12.66 3.21
C ASP A 440 24.07 13.96 3.26
N GLY A 441 23.54 15.08 2.76
CA GLY A 441 24.21 16.38 2.67
C GLY A 441 25.35 16.45 1.65
N ARG A 442 25.65 15.36 0.93
CA ARG A 442 26.81 15.28 0.04
C ARG A 442 26.63 16.04 -1.27
N TRP A 443 25.39 16.17 -1.74
CA TRP A 443 25.07 16.75 -3.03
C TRP A 443 24.06 17.87 -2.88
N ILE A 444 24.17 18.86 -3.76
CA ILE A 444 23.18 19.91 -3.92
C ILE A 444 22.64 19.84 -5.35
N ALA A 445 21.32 19.86 -5.48
CA ALA A 445 20.64 20.02 -6.77
C ALA A 445 20.01 21.40 -6.85
N SER A 446 20.28 22.13 -7.93
CA SER A 446 19.65 23.42 -8.24
C SER A 446 18.85 23.36 -9.54
N ALA A 447 17.60 23.84 -9.48
CA ALA A 447 16.69 23.93 -10.61
C ALA A 447 16.65 25.36 -11.15
N GLY A 448 16.84 25.52 -12.46
CA GLY A 448 16.87 26.83 -13.12
C GLY A 448 15.83 26.97 -14.23
N PHE A 449 15.53 28.23 -14.55
CA PHE A 449 14.72 28.61 -15.72
C PHE A 449 15.45 28.45 -17.05
N ASP A 450 16.71 28.01 -17.01
CA ASP A 450 17.55 27.64 -18.15
C ASP A 450 17.36 26.18 -18.60
N ASN A 451 16.27 25.55 -18.16
CA ASN A 451 15.85 24.19 -18.49
C ASN A 451 16.82 23.10 -17.97
N ALA A 452 17.74 23.47 -17.07
CA ALA A 452 18.75 22.57 -16.56
C ALA A 452 18.61 22.39 -15.05
N VAL A 453 18.94 21.18 -14.59
CA VAL A 453 19.27 20.93 -13.20
C VAL A 453 20.78 20.82 -13.08
N LYS A 454 21.38 21.48 -12.10
CA LYS A 454 22.82 21.41 -11.84
C LYS A 454 23.08 20.72 -10.52
N LEU A 455 24.13 19.91 -10.51
CA LEU A 455 24.63 19.20 -9.36
C LEU A 455 25.94 19.82 -8.87
N TRP A 456 26.03 19.96 -7.57
CA TRP A 456 27.16 20.54 -6.88
C TRP A 456 27.55 19.66 -5.69
N GLU A 457 28.82 19.70 -5.30
CA GLU A 457 29.30 19.07 -4.09
C GLU A 457 28.83 19.88 -2.87
N GLY A 458 28.20 19.21 -1.89
CA GLY A 458 27.57 19.84 -0.73
C GLY A 458 28.53 20.55 0.21
N ARG A 459 29.79 20.09 0.29
CA ARG A 459 30.81 20.68 1.18
C ARG A 459 31.53 21.87 0.58
N SER A 460 31.96 21.73 -0.67
CA SER A 460 32.86 22.69 -1.32
C SER A 460 32.13 23.64 -2.27
N GLY A 461 30.90 23.30 -2.68
CA GLY A 461 30.18 23.99 -3.75
C GLY A 461 30.78 23.76 -5.14
N LYS A 462 31.71 22.81 -5.32
CA LYS A 462 32.28 22.48 -6.64
C LYS A 462 31.19 21.98 -7.58
N PHE A 463 31.25 22.43 -8.83
CA PHE A 463 30.36 21.95 -9.88
C PHE A 463 30.67 20.48 -10.22
N VAL A 464 29.63 19.65 -10.29
CA VAL A 464 29.74 18.21 -10.55
C VAL A 464 29.23 17.88 -11.95
N ALA A 465 27.97 18.19 -12.23
CA ALA A 465 27.33 17.83 -13.49
C ALA A 465 26.14 18.74 -13.84
N SER A 466 25.80 18.79 -15.13
CA SER A 466 24.58 19.44 -15.63
C SER A 466 23.64 18.36 -16.18
N LEU A 467 22.51 18.18 -15.51
CA LEU A 467 21.43 17.30 -15.92
C LEU A 467 20.57 18.03 -16.96
N ARG A 468 20.78 17.69 -18.24
CA ARG A 468 20.07 18.30 -19.38
C ARG A 468 19.10 17.30 -19.99
N GLY A 469 17.89 17.77 -20.27
CA GLY A 469 16.83 16.93 -20.84
C GLY A 469 15.45 17.58 -20.84
N HIS A 470 15.19 18.50 -19.91
CA HIS A 470 13.98 19.31 -19.95
C HIS A 470 14.02 20.32 -21.11
N VAL A 471 12.86 20.56 -21.72
CA VAL A 471 12.68 21.47 -22.87
C VAL A 471 12.25 22.87 -22.42
N ALA A 472 11.79 22.99 -21.16
CA ALA A 472 11.38 24.25 -20.56
C ALA A 472 11.86 24.36 -19.10
N ALA A 473 11.49 25.47 -18.45
CA ALA A 473 11.97 25.84 -17.12
C ALA A 473 11.70 24.76 -16.08
N VAL A 474 12.69 24.44 -15.24
CA VAL A 474 12.54 23.48 -14.14
C VAL A 474 12.09 24.22 -12.90
N TYR A 475 10.94 23.85 -12.35
CA TYR A 475 10.35 24.52 -11.19
C TYR A 475 10.83 23.96 -9.87
N ARG A 476 10.95 22.64 -9.74
CA ARG A 476 11.27 21.97 -8.47
C ARG A 476 12.09 20.71 -8.67
N VAL A 477 12.89 20.37 -7.65
CA VAL A 477 13.67 19.13 -7.56
C VAL A 477 13.44 18.47 -6.20
N ALA A 478 13.45 17.13 -6.17
CA ALA A 478 13.31 16.33 -4.97
C ALA A 478 14.25 15.12 -5.00
N TRP A 479 14.86 14.83 -3.86
CA TRP A 479 15.80 13.73 -3.68
C TRP A 479 15.11 12.48 -3.18
N SER A 480 15.54 11.31 -3.67
CA SER A 480 15.18 10.05 -3.02
C SER A 480 15.83 9.97 -1.64
N ALA A 481 15.17 9.28 -0.70
CA ALA A 481 15.62 9.19 0.69
C ALA A 481 16.98 8.46 0.85
N ASP A 482 17.41 7.72 -0.17
CA ASP A 482 18.72 7.06 -0.27
C ASP A 482 19.80 7.90 -0.98
N SER A 483 19.50 9.15 -1.35
CA SER A 483 20.41 10.08 -2.05
C SER A 483 20.91 9.60 -3.43
N ARG A 484 20.32 8.57 -4.04
CA ARG A 484 20.79 7.98 -5.32
C ARG A 484 20.05 8.50 -6.54
N MET A 485 18.83 9.00 -6.36
CA MET A 485 17.99 9.49 -7.43
C MET A 485 17.53 10.91 -7.16
N LEU A 486 17.33 11.63 -8.25
CA LEU A 486 16.75 12.96 -8.23
C LEU A 486 15.55 12.97 -9.17
N VAL A 487 14.44 13.59 -8.76
CA VAL A 487 13.33 13.90 -9.66
C VAL A 487 13.25 15.39 -9.86
N SER A 488 13.02 15.82 -11.11
CA SER A 488 12.77 17.20 -11.47
C SER A 488 11.40 17.38 -12.10
N ALA A 489 10.73 18.48 -11.76
CA ALA A 489 9.44 18.91 -12.31
C ALA A 489 9.60 20.17 -13.15
N SER A 490 8.97 20.20 -14.32
CA SER A 490 9.21 21.22 -15.34
C SER A 490 7.94 21.79 -15.94
N LYS A 491 8.09 22.98 -16.51
CA LYS A 491 7.12 23.66 -17.36
C LYS A 491 6.78 22.87 -18.63
N ASP A 492 7.65 21.95 -19.05
CA ASP A 492 7.44 21.12 -20.24
C ASP A 492 6.41 19.99 -20.05
N SER A 493 5.61 20.01 -18.98
CA SER A 493 4.64 18.97 -18.58
C SER A 493 5.23 17.61 -18.18
N THR A 494 6.56 17.47 -18.14
CA THR A 494 7.23 16.20 -17.79
C THR A 494 7.91 16.23 -16.44
N LEU A 495 8.04 15.04 -15.86
CA LEU A 495 8.90 14.76 -14.73
C LEU A 495 10.06 13.90 -15.21
N LYS A 496 11.27 14.16 -14.75
CA LYS A 496 12.44 13.35 -15.11
C LYS A 496 13.09 12.77 -13.87
N LEU A 497 13.31 11.47 -13.88
CA LEU A 497 14.06 10.74 -12.86
C LEU A 497 15.51 10.60 -13.34
N TRP A 498 16.45 11.12 -12.57
CA TRP A 498 17.88 11.11 -12.85
C TRP A 498 18.59 10.11 -11.97
N ASP A 499 19.51 9.35 -12.56
CA ASP A 499 20.43 8.49 -11.83
C ASP A 499 21.74 9.24 -11.59
N LEU A 500 22.12 9.39 -10.33
CA LEU A 500 23.33 10.13 -9.94
C LEU A 500 24.62 9.38 -10.18
N ARG A 501 24.57 8.06 -10.36
CA ARG A 501 25.76 7.29 -10.74
C ARG A 501 26.18 7.59 -12.17
N THR A 502 25.21 7.76 -13.06
CA THR A 502 25.46 7.97 -14.50
C THR A 502 25.30 9.42 -14.93
N TYR A 503 24.69 10.26 -14.09
CA TYR A 503 24.27 11.63 -14.39
C TYR A 503 23.37 11.74 -15.62
N LYS A 504 22.64 10.66 -15.94
CA LYS A 504 21.73 10.57 -17.08
C LYS A 504 20.29 10.41 -16.61
N ILE A 505 19.36 10.70 -17.53
CA ILE A 505 17.95 10.39 -17.34
C ILE A 505 17.83 8.88 -17.23
N ARG A 506 17.29 8.41 -16.11
CA ARG A 506 16.94 7.01 -15.92
C ARG A 506 15.60 6.72 -16.57
N ILE A 507 14.59 7.55 -16.27
CA ILE A 507 13.21 7.39 -16.74
C ILE A 507 12.59 8.76 -17.01
N ASP A 508 11.90 8.88 -18.12
CA ASP A 508 10.98 9.98 -18.39
C ASP A 508 9.59 9.60 -17.83
N LEU A 509 9.01 10.45 -17.00
CA LEU A 509 7.72 10.23 -16.36
C LEU A 509 6.68 11.19 -16.99
N PRO A 510 6.16 10.85 -18.18
CA PRO A 510 5.08 11.62 -18.80
C PRO A 510 3.77 11.37 -18.05
N GLY A 511 2.85 12.34 -18.10
CA GLY A 511 1.50 12.13 -17.60
C GLY A 511 0.73 13.41 -17.36
N HIS A 512 1.38 14.50 -16.96
CA HIS A 512 0.72 15.79 -16.84
C HIS A 512 0.39 16.35 -18.23
N THR A 513 -0.75 17.03 -18.33
CA THR A 513 -1.20 17.66 -19.60
C THR A 513 -0.78 19.14 -19.69
N ASP A 514 -0.21 19.67 -18.62
CA ASP A 514 0.22 21.06 -18.48
C ASP A 514 1.43 21.15 -17.50
N GLU A 515 1.91 22.36 -17.21
CA GLU A 515 3.06 22.66 -16.36
C GLU A 515 3.05 21.91 -15.00
N VAL A 516 4.19 21.36 -14.57
CA VAL A 516 4.31 20.66 -13.27
C VAL A 516 5.00 21.54 -12.25
N TYR A 517 4.24 22.09 -11.30
CA TYR A 517 4.78 23.05 -10.33
C TYR A 517 5.55 22.41 -9.18
N CYS A 518 5.21 21.17 -8.81
CA CYS A 518 5.80 20.52 -7.65
C CYS A 518 6.01 19.02 -7.85
N VAL A 519 7.02 18.51 -7.16
CA VAL A 519 7.30 17.09 -7.04
C VAL A 519 7.95 16.80 -5.69
N ASP A 520 7.65 15.65 -5.09
CA ASP A 520 8.33 15.15 -3.89
C ASP A 520 8.42 13.61 -3.90
N PHE A 521 9.39 13.09 -3.14
CA PHE A 521 9.51 11.66 -2.87
C PHE A 521 8.76 11.30 -1.59
N VAL A 522 8.00 10.21 -1.69
CA VAL A 522 7.11 9.69 -0.66
C VAL A 522 7.42 8.21 -0.47
N ALA A 523 8.35 7.91 0.44
CA ALA A 523 8.95 6.58 0.55
C ALA A 523 9.48 6.10 -0.83
N ASP A 524 8.84 5.10 -1.45
CA ASP A 524 9.17 4.55 -2.76
C ASP A 524 8.34 5.13 -3.93
N LYS A 525 7.54 6.16 -3.67
CA LYS A 525 6.61 6.79 -4.62
C LYS A 525 7.05 8.21 -4.94
N VAL A 526 6.68 8.67 -6.13
CA VAL A 526 6.85 10.06 -6.55
C VAL A 526 5.48 10.69 -6.71
N VAL A 527 5.27 11.84 -6.06
CA VAL A 527 4.03 12.61 -6.12
C VAL A 527 4.30 13.91 -6.85
N SER A 528 3.43 14.25 -7.79
CA SER A 528 3.51 15.49 -8.54
C SER A 528 2.16 16.18 -8.66
N GLY A 529 2.21 17.51 -8.72
CA GLY A 529 1.04 18.36 -8.88
C GLY A 529 1.28 19.35 -10.02
N GLY A 530 0.31 19.45 -10.93
CA GLY A 530 0.42 20.26 -12.14
C GLY A 530 -0.72 21.25 -12.31
N ARG A 531 -0.51 22.22 -13.20
CA ARG A 531 -1.50 23.20 -13.65
C ARG A 531 -2.74 22.55 -14.27
N ASP A 532 -2.58 21.33 -14.76
CA ASP A 532 -3.64 20.47 -15.30
C ASP A 532 -4.70 20.04 -14.27
N LYS A 533 -4.59 20.54 -13.04
CA LYS A 533 -5.48 20.23 -11.94
C LYS A 533 -5.48 18.76 -11.58
N THR A 534 -4.33 18.10 -11.68
CA THR A 534 -4.23 16.70 -11.26
C THR A 534 -3.09 16.51 -10.28
N LEU A 535 -3.32 15.61 -9.34
CA LEU A 535 -2.26 14.99 -8.57
C LEU A 535 -1.93 13.66 -9.24
N LYS A 536 -0.66 13.47 -9.57
CA LYS A 536 -0.17 12.22 -10.16
C LYS A 536 0.76 11.51 -9.21
N MET A 537 0.55 10.19 -9.15
CA MET A 537 1.33 9.29 -8.31
C MET A 537 2.03 8.27 -9.20
N CYS A 538 3.34 8.39 -9.24
CA CYS A 538 4.21 7.46 -9.95
C CYS A 538 4.76 6.45 -8.94
N VAL A 539 4.51 5.16 -9.18
CA VAL A 539 4.98 4.08 -8.31
C VAL A 539 5.79 3.07 -9.11
N HIS A 540 6.65 2.33 -8.43
CA HIS A 540 7.25 1.13 -9.00
C HIS A 540 6.15 0.06 -9.18
N ARG A 541 6.00 -0.50 -10.39
CA ARG A 541 5.02 -1.50 -10.84
C ARG A 541 4.02 -1.97 -9.74
N ARG A 542 2.79 -1.41 -9.72
CA ARG A 542 1.68 -1.83 -8.83
C ARG A 542 1.45 -3.34 -8.74
N LEU A 543 1.78 -4.06 -9.82
CA LEU A 543 1.59 -5.49 -9.89
C LEU A 543 2.39 -6.21 -8.79
N ALA A 544 3.59 -5.74 -8.41
CA ALA A 544 4.43 -6.50 -7.48
C ALA A 544 3.91 -6.57 -6.02
N LYS A 545 3.26 -5.51 -5.50
CA LYS A 545 2.75 -5.49 -4.11
C LYS A 545 1.37 -6.17 -4.01
N LEU A 546 0.51 -5.98 -5.01
CA LEU A 546 -0.78 -6.68 -5.09
C LEU A 546 -0.57 -8.17 -5.41
N SER A 547 0.38 -8.49 -6.30
CA SER A 547 0.79 -9.87 -6.58
C SER A 547 1.38 -10.50 -5.34
N SER A 548 2.34 -9.87 -4.66
CA SER A 548 2.92 -10.47 -3.44
C SER A 548 1.86 -10.75 -2.38
N ARG A 549 0.86 -9.87 -2.23
CA ARG A 549 -0.26 -10.09 -1.30
C ARG A 549 -1.18 -11.23 -1.76
N LEU A 550 -1.59 -11.27 -3.03
CA LEU A 550 -2.41 -12.36 -3.60
C LEU A 550 -1.68 -13.71 -3.55
N MET A 551 -0.38 -13.71 -3.83
CA MET A 551 0.50 -14.87 -3.74
C MET A 551 0.60 -15.39 -2.30
N GLN A 552 0.77 -14.48 -1.32
CA GLN A 552 0.73 -14.84 0.09
C GLN A 552 -0.63 -15.42 0.51
N LEU A 553 -1.73 -14.86 0.01
CA LEU A 553 -3.09 -15.35 0.30
C LEU A 553 -3.36 -16.72 -0.34
N GLN A 554 -2.95 -16.94 -1.59
CA GLN A 554 -3.00 -18.26 -2.23
C GLN A 554 -2.18 -19.28 -1.44
N LYS A 555 -0.99 -18.90 -0.96
CA LYS A 555 -0.17 -19.75 -0.11
C LYS A 555 -0.86 -20.10 1.22
N LYS A 556 -1.58 -19.16 1.85
CA LYS A 556 -2.40 -19.45 3.05
C LYS A 556 -3.48 -20.50 2.76
N ARG A 557 -4.06 -20.49 1.56
CA ARG A 557 -5.04 -21.49 1.12
C ARG A 557 -4.42 -22.82 0.68
N GLY A 558 -3.09 -22.94 0.62
CA GLY A 558 -2.42 -24.10 0.01
C GLY A 558 -2.58 -24.19 -1.50
N ALA A 559 -3.06 -23.12 -2.15
CA ALA A 559 -3.35 -23.08 -3.58
C ALA A 559 -2.16 -22.59 -4.42
N SER A 560 -2.16 -22.90 -5.72
CA SER A 560 -1.07 -22.52 -6.62
C SER A 560 -0.91 -21.00 -6.72
N VAL A 561 0.32 -20.55 -6.56
CA VAL A 561 0.72 -19.14 -6.65
C VAL A 561 0.93 -18.73 -8.12
N GLU A 562 1.20 -19.68 -9.00
CA GLU A 562 1.49 -19.47 -10.43
C GLU A 562 0.31 -18.85 -11.19
N LEU A 563 -0.92 -19.15 -10.75
CA LEU A 563 -2.14 -18.54 -11.29
C LEU A 563 -2.13 -17.01 -11.19
N VAL A 564 -1.51 -16.47 -10.13
CA VAL A 564 -1.38 -15.02 -9.96
C VAL A 564 -0.49 -14.43 -11.05
N ASP A 565 0.62 -15.09 -11.36
CA ASP A 565 1.54 -14.66 -12.42
C ASP A 565 0.91 -14.78 -13.82
N GLU A 566 0.14 -15.85 -14.07
CA GLU A 566 -0.60 -16.03 -15.32
C GLU A 566 -1.59 -14.87 -15.55
N VAL A 567 -2.41 -14.53 -14.53
CA VAL A 567 -3.36 -13.42 -14.62
C VAL A 567 -2.64 -12.09 -14.86
N ILE A 568 -1.48 -11.89 -14.22
CA ILE A 568 -0.66 -10.68 -14.39
C ILE A 568 -0.10 -10.59 -15.82
N ALA A 569 0.36 -11.69 -16.39
CA ALA A 569 0.83 -11.75 -17.76
C ALA A 569 -0.28 -11.41 -18.75
N ILE A 570 -1.45 -12.04 -18.62
CA ILE A 570 -2.63 -11.76 -19.46
C ILE A 570 -3.06 -10.30 -19.30
N PHE A 571 -3.05 -9.76 -18.08
CA PHE A 571 -3.38 -8.36 -17.84
C PHE A 571 -2.37 -7.40 -18.48
N ALA A 572 -1.09 -7.73 -18.48
CA ALA A 572 -0.06 -6.94 -19.15
C ALA A 572 -0.26 -6.93 -20.67
N GLU A 573 -0.55 -8.08 -21.27
CA GLU A 573 -0.88 -8.20 -22.70
C GLU A 573 -2.15 -7.43 -23.06
N HIS A 574 -3.22 -7.60 -22.27
CA HIS A 574 -4.48 -6.86 -22.44
C HIS A 574 -4.23 -5.35 -22.41
N LYS A 575 -3.42 -4.89 -21.44
CA LYS A 575 -3.09 -3.48 -21.29
C LYS A 575 -2.26 -2.95 -22.46
N GLN A 576 -1.29 -3.73 -22.95
CA GLN A 576 -0.48 -3.38 -24.09
C GLN A 576 -1.33 -3.25 -25.36
N ALA A 577 -2.18 -4.24 -25.63
CA ALA A 577 -3.11 -4.21 -26.77
C ALA A 577 -4.07 -3.01 -26.69
N ASN A 578 -4.57 -2.67 -25.50
CA ASN A 578 -5.43 -1.50 -25.34
C ASN A 578 -4.68 -0.16 -25.53
N TYR A 579 -3.41 -0.08 -25.10
CA TYR A 579 -2.56 1.10 -25.33
C TYR A 579 -2.28 1.31 -26.82
N GLU A 580 -1.95 0.24 -27.55
CA GLU A 580 -1.76 0.26 -29.00
C GLU A 580 -3.03 0.72 -29.72
N LYS A 581 -4.19 0.18 -29.33
CA LYS A 581 -5.50 0.59 -29.85
C LYS A 581 -5.76 2.09 -29.63
N GLU A 582 -5.52 2.60 -28.42
CA GLU A 582 -5.67 4.02 -28.09
C GLU A 582 -4.65 4.92 -28.81
N GLY A 583 -3.46 4.38 -29.14
CA GLY A 583 -2.47 5.01 -30.01
C GLY A 583 -3.00 5.20 -31.43
N LEU A 584 -3.41 4.10 -32.08
CA LEU A 584 -3.97 4.14 -33.44
C LEU A 584 -5.25 4.99 -33.51
N GLN A 585 -6.09 4.99 -32.47
CA GLN A 585 -7.28 5.84 -32.41
C GLN A 585 -6.91 7.33 -32.43
N ARG A 586 -5.81 7.73 -31.76
CA ARG A 586 -5.32 9.11 -31.79
C ARG A 586 -4.78 9.48 -33.17
N GLU A 587 -4.02 8.59 -33.81
CA GLU A 587 -3.52 8.78 -35.17
C GLU A 587 -4.67 8.92 -36.18
N LEU A 588 -5.69 8.05 -36.07
CA LEU A 588 -6.90 8.14 -36.88
C LEU A 588 -7.61 9.49 -36.71
N ASN A 589 -7.74 9.98 -35.47
CA ASN A 589 -8.38 11.27 -35.20
C ASN A 589 -7.58 12.46 -35.78
N LEU A 590 -6.25 12.38 -35.80
CA LEU A 590 -5.38 13.38 -36.45
C LEU A 590 -5.52 13.32 -37.97
N LEU A 591 -5.45 12.12 -38.55
CA LEU A 591 -5.60 11.87 -39.98
C LEU A 591 -6.97 12.35 -40.50
N GLN A 592 -8.06 12.12 -39.74
CA GLN A 592 -9.39 12.60 -40.09
C GLN A 592 -9.47 14.15 -40.11
N LYS A 593 -8.79 14.84 -39.19
CA LYS A 593 -8.70 16.32 -39.22
C LYS A 593 -7.94 16.80 -40.46
N GLU A 594 -6.86 16.13 -40.82
CA GLU A 594 -6.04 16.45 -41.99
C GLU A 594 -6.82 16.26 -43.30
N ILE A 595 -7.51 15.12 -43.46
CA ILE A 595 -8.42 14.87 -44.58
C ILE A 595 -9.51 15.96 -44.65
N GLY A 596 -10.08 16.35 -43.51
CA GLY A 596 -11.08 17.42 -43.44
C GLY A 596 -10.54 18.80 -43.84
N ASN A 597 -9.25 19.06 -43.63
CA ASN A 597 -8.59 20.31 -44.04
C ASN A 597 -8.28 20.30 -45.55
N ILE A 598 -7.76 19.18 -46.07
CA ILE A 598 -7.44 19.03 -47.51
C ILE A 598 -8.72 19.11 -48.36
N LYS A 599 -9.80 18.43 -47.94
CA LYS A 599 -11.10 18.52 -48.63
C LYS A 599 -11.67 19.94 -48.61
N ARG A 600 -11.51 20.69 -47.51
CA ARG A 600 -11.90 22.12 -47.45
C ARG A 600 -11.06 22.99 -48.38
N ALA A 601 -9.80 22.65 -48.59
CA ALA A 601 -8.91 23.29 -49.55
C ALA A 601 -9.09 22.82 -51.01
N LYS A 602 -10.07 21.93 -51.29
CA LYS A 602 -10.31 21.29 -52.60
C LYS A 602 -9.11 20.49 -53.14
N GLY A 603 -8.24 19.98 -52.26
CA GLY A 603 -7.13 19.09 -52.62
C GLY A 603 -7.54 17.62 -52.72
N ASP A 604 -6.68 16.80 -53.32
CA ASP A 604 -6.85 15.34 -53.37
C ASP A 604 -6.38 14.67 -52.07
N ALA A 605 -7.17 13.73 -51.56
CA ALA A 605 -6.94 13.02 -50.31
C ALA A 605 -7.05 11.49 -50.45
N GLN A 606 -6.91 10.95 -51.68
CA GLN A 606 -7.08 9.53 -51.96
C GLN A 606 -6.13 8.63 -51.14
N GLU A 607 -4.87 9.00 -51.03
CA GLU A 607 -3.85 8.26 -50.27
C GLU A 607 -4.16 8.25 -48.75
N LEU A 608 -4.56 9.39 -48.20
CA LEU A 608 -4.94 9.51 -46.79
C LEU A 608 -6.23 8.75 -46.47
N LEU A 609 -7.17 8.64 -47.42
CA LEU A 609 -8.36 7.81 -47.29
C LEU A 609 -8.04 6.31 -47.25
N ALA A 610 -7.04 5.85 -48.03
CA ALA A 610 -6.56 4.48 -47.97
C ALA A 610 -5.86 4.18 -46.63
N ASN A 611 -5.03 5.10 -46.14
CA ASN A 611 -4.39 4.98 -44.82
C ASN A 611 -5.43 4.94 -43.68
N LYS A 612 -6.52 5.71 -43.81
CA LYS A 612 -7.64 5.67 -42.87
C LYS A 612 -8.29 4.27 -42.83
N THR A 613 -8.57 3.68 -43.99
CA THR A 613 -9.19 2.35 -44.04
C THR A 613 -8.30 1.26 -43.44
N GLU A 614 -6.99 1.38 -43.57
CA GLU A 614 -6.03 0.45 -42.96
C GLU A 614 -5.98 0.62 -41.43
N LEU A 615 -5.93 1.87 -40.94
CA LEU A 615 -6.01 2.15 -39.50
C LEU A 615 -7.32 1.66 -38.87
N ASP A 616 -8.46 1.87 -39.54
CA ASP A 616 -9.78 1.39 -39.10
C ASP A 616 -9.78 -0.14 -38.94
N LYS A 617 -9.14 -0.88 -39.87
CA LYS A 617 -8.99 -2.33 -39.81
C LYS A 617 -8.12 -2.78 -38.64
N GLN A 618 -6.95 -2.16 -38.43
CA GLN A 618 -6.05 -2.47 -37.32
C GLN A 618 -6.68 -2.19 -35.95
N ILE A 619 -7.45 -1.11 -35.83
CA ILE A 619 -8.21 -0.79 -34.61
C ILE A 619 -9.27 -1.86 -34.34
N ALA A 620 -9.99 -2.33 -35.36
CA ALA A 620 -11.01 -3.37 -35.19
C ALA A 620 -10.38 -4.71 -34.73
N GLU A 621 -9.23 -5.10 -35.30
CA GLU A 621 -8.49 -6.30 -34.89
C GLU A 621 -8.01 -6.19 -33.43
N LEU A 622 -7.39 -5.06 -33.04
CA LEU A 622 -6.97 -4.82 -31.66
C LEU A 622 -8.16 -4.75 -30.69
N ALA A 623 -9.30 -4.20 -31.10
CA ALA A 623 -10.51 -4.18 -30.28
C ALA A 623 -11.04 -5.61 -30.01
N GLY A 624 -11.00 -6.50 -31.01
CA GLY A 624 -11.29 -7.92 -30.85
C GLY A 624 -10.34 -8.57 -29.85
N LYS A 625 -9.02 -8.38 -30.03
CA LYS A 625 -7.98 -8.92 -29.13
C LYS A 625 -8.11 -8.43 -27.69
N VAL A 626 -8.40 -7.13 -27.49
CA VAL A 626 -8.64 -6.56 -26.15
C VAL A 626 -9.83 -7.23 -25.48
N THR A 627 -10.92 -7.46 -26.23
CA THR A 627 -12.13 -8.11 -25.69
C THR A 627 -11.84 -9.56 -25.30
N GLU A 628 -11.13 -10.31 -26.15
CA GLU A 628 -10.76 -11.71 -25.89
C GLU A 628 -9.82 -11.85 -24.69
N LEU A 629 -8.76 -11.04 -24.64
CA LEU A 629 -7.83 -11.02 -23.50
C LEU A 629 -8.52 -10.59 -22.20
N GLY A 630 -9.50 -9.69 -22.29
CA GLY A 630 -10.33 -9.28 -21.15
C GLY A 630 -11.13 -10.45 -20.58
N LYS A 631 -11.85 -11.19 -21.44
CA LYS A 631 -12.59 -12.39 -21.04
C LYS A 631 -11.67 -13.46 -20.45
N LYS A 632 -10.54 -13.72 -21.12
CA LYS A 632 -9.54 -14.71 -20.65
C LYS A 632 -9.00 -14.33 -19.26
N ARG A 633 -8.65 -13.06 -19.06
CA ARG A 633 -8.20 -12.54 -17.76
C ARG A 633 -9.24 -12.80 -16.68
N ASP A 634 -10.50 -12.46 -16.93
CA ASP A 634 -11.56 -12.53 -15.92
C ASP A 634 -11.88 -13.98 -15.56
N VAL A 635 -11.93 -14.89 -16.53
CA VAL A 635 -12.10 -16.34 -16.29
C VAL A 635 -10.92 -16.91 -15.49
N THR A 636 -9.68 -16.57 -15.83
CA THR A 636 -8.51 -17.04 -15.08
C THR A 636 -8.48 -16.45 -13.66
N ALA A 637 -8.87 -15.18 -13.50
CA ALA A 637 -8.93 -14.53 -12.19
C ALA A 637 -9.98 -15.14 -11.26
N MET A 638 -11.11 -15.65 -11.79
CA MET A 638 -12.11 -16.39 -11.00
C MET A 638 -11.60 -17.72 -10.44
N ARG A 639 -10.46 -18.24 -10.89
CA ARG A 639 -9.83 -19.44 -10.29
C ARG A 639 -9.02 -19.12 -9.05
N ILE A 640 -8.75 -17.84 -8.79
CA ILE A 640 -8.08 -17.39 -7.57
C ILE A 640 -9.13 -17.30 -6.47
N GLY A 641 -8.84 -17.93 -5.32
CA GLY A 641 -9.73 -17.89 -4.18
C GLY A 641 -9.87 -16.48 -3.62
N ASN A 642 -10.98 -16.22 -2.94
CA ASN A 642 -11.26 -14.95 -2.30
C ASN A 642 -10.18 -14.61 -1.26
N ILE A 643 -10.10 -13.33 -0.90
CA ILE A 643 -9.17 -12.87 0.13
C ILE A 643 -9.59 -13.49 1.47
N VAL A 644 -8.68 -14.22 2.10
CA VAL A 644 -8.89 -14.82 3.42
C VAL A 644 -8.96 -13.71 4.47
N ASP A 645 -10.00 -13.73 5.31
CA ASP A 645 -10.19 -12.77 6.39
C ASP A 645 -9.03 -12.83 7.40
N ALA A 646 -8.73 -11.72 8.06
CA ALA A 646 -7.65 -11.64 9.05
C ALA A 646 -7.89 -12.54 10.28
N GLN A 647 -9.15 -12.82 10.63
CA GLN A 647 -9.53 -13.68 11.75
C GLN A 647 -9.44 -15.18 11.42
N CYS A 648 -9.35 -15.55 10.14
CA CYS A 648 -9.25 -16.94 9.74
C CYS A 648 -7.90 -17.54 10.16
N VAL A 649 -7.94 -18.68 10.85
CA VAL A 649 -6.73 -19.43 11.22
C VAL A 649 -6.08 -20.00 9.96
N VAL A 650 -4.76 -19.82 9.86
CA VAL A 650 -3.98 -20.29 8.71
C VAL A 650 -3.46 -21.70 9.00
N SER A 651 -4.11 -22.70 8.43
CA SER A 651 -3.67 -24.10 8.43
C SER A 651 -4.19 -24.83 7.19
N LEU A 652 -3.57 -25.98 6.89
CA LEU A 652 -3.94 -26.88 5.80
C LEU A 652 -4.64 -28.16 6.29
N THR A 653 -4.79 -28.34 7.61
CA THR A 653 -5.54 -29.47 8.19
C THR A 653 -6.74 -28.96 8.99
N GLU A 654 -7.89 -29.61 8.81
CA GLU A 654 -9.11 -29.33 9.58
C GLU A 654 -8.97 -29.72 11.06
N ASP A 655 -7.94 -30.51 11.43
CA ASP A 655 -7.61 -30.78 12.84
C ASP A 655 -7.27 -29.49 13.62
N ASP A 656 -6.83 -28.44 12.91
CA ASP A 656 -6.49 -27.14 13.48
C ASP A 656 -7.67 -26.16 13.49
N ASN A 657 -8.89 -26.61 13.16
CA ASN A 657 -10.10 -25.78 13.24
C ASN A 657 -10.30 -25.27 14.69
N PRO A 658 -10.20 -23.95 14.96
CA PRO A 658 -10.43 -23.42 16.30
C PRO A 658 -11.88 -23.64 16.73
N VAL A 659 -12.07 -24.17 17.95
CA VAL A 659 -13.38 -24.18 18.61
C VAL A 659 -13.65 -22.78 19.15
N LEU A 660 -14.65 -22.11 18.59
CA LEU A 660 -15.03 -20.74 18.92
C LEU A 660 -16.04 -20.70 20.07
N ASP A 661 -16.96 -21.66 20.09
CA ASP A 661 -18.01 -21.75 21.12
C ASP A 661 -18.47 -23.21 21.28
N VAL A 662 -19.02 -23.53 22.45
CA VAL A 662 -19.59 -24.84 22.76
C VAL A 662 -20.87 -24.62 23.56
N TRP A 663 -21.95 -25.25 23.12
CA TRP A 663 -23.23 -25.18 23.81
C TRP A 663 -23.78 -26.57 24.13
N HIS A 664 -24.36 -26.69 25.31
CA HIS A 664 -25.03 -27.90 25.75
C HIS A 664 -26.36 -27.52 26.43
N PRO A 665 -27.46 -28.25 26.19
CA PRO A 665 -28.79 -27.96 26.76
C PRO A 665 -28.79 -28.02 28.28
N GLU A 666 -27.90 -28.84 28.84
CA GLU A 666 -27.59 -28.79 30.25
C GLU A 666 -26.24 -28.14 30.53
N PRO A 667 -26.11 -27.50 31.70
CA PRO A 667 -24.84 -27.13 32.26
C PRO A 667 -23.77 -28.22 32.04
N ASN A 668 -23.81 -29.37 32.73
CA ASN A 668 -22.61 -30.18 33.03
C ASN A 668 -22.41 -31.43 32.16
N HIS A 669 -21.78 -31.27 31.01
CA HIS A 669 -21.04 -32.37 30.36
C HIS A 669 -19.57 -31.99 30.21
N LYS A 670 -18.70 -32.65 30.99
CA LYS A 670 -17.22 -32.53 30.99
C LYS A 670 -16.61 -31.24 31.58
N GLY A 671 -17.21 -30.73 32.66
CA GLY A 671 -16.48 -29.87 33.62
C GLY A 671 -16.53 -28.36 33.37
N ASN A 672 -17.60 -27.84 32.77
CA ASN A 672 -17.71 -26.41 32.53
C ASN A 672 -18.98 -25.76 33.10
N THR A 673 -19.50 -26.18 34.26
CA THR A 673 -20.85 -25.71 34.66
C THR A 673 -21.29 -25.95 36.12
N PRO A 674 -22.24 -25.13 36.65
CA PRO A 674 -22.69 -25.19 38.04
C PRO A 674 -23.74 -26.30 38.29
N PRO A 675 -23.94 -26.74 39.55
CA PRO A 675 -24.72 -27.94 39.87
C PRO A 675 -26.24 -27.69 39.87
N GLY A 676 -27.04 -28.57 39.25
CA GLY A 676 -28.49 -28.60 39.53
C GLY A 676 -29.48 -29.29 38.57
N LEU A 677 -29.11 -29.71 37.36
CA LEU A 677 -30.00 -30.41 36.41
C LEU A 677 -29.23 -31.55 35.74
N ALA A 678 -29.85 -32.72 35.59
CA ALA A 678 -29.23 -33.95 35.09
C ALA A 678 -30.02 -34.55 33.92
N PHE A 679 -29.43 -34.49 32.74
CA PHE A 679 -29.76 -35.16 31.49
C PHE A 679 -28.85 -36.36 31.52
N GLU A 680 -29.44 -37.51 31.82
CA GLU A 680 -28.74 -38.78 32.02
C GLU A 680 -27.59 -38.91 31.01
N ASP A 681 -26.37 -39.15 31.50
CA ASP A 681 -25.23 -39.61 30.70
C ASP A 681 -25.69 -40.85 29.92
N LYS A 682 -26.25 -40.66 28.72
CA LYS A 682 -26.78 -41.74 27.87
C LYS A 682 -25.61 -42.50 27.24
N THR A 683 -24.77 -43.11 28.05
CA THR A 683 -23.61 -43.90 27.61
C THR A 683 -23.95 -45.38 27.41
N SER A 684 -25.15 -45.81 27.82
CA SER A 684 -25.64 -47.18 27.67
C SER A 684 -27.03 -47.22 27.04
N GLY A 685 -27.27 -48.19 26.16
CA GLY A 685 -28.58 -48.40 25.52
C GLY A 685 -28.91 -47.49 24.32
N ILE A 686 -27.97 -46.68 23.84
CA ILE A 686 -28.11 -45.88 22.61
C ILE A 686 -27.86 -46.76 21.38
N ILE A 687 -28.73 -46.63 20.37
CA ILE A 687 -28.56 -47.17 19.03
C ILE A 687 -28.31 -46.05 18.00
N SER A 688 -27.76 -46.38 16.85
CA SER A 688 -27.41 -45.42 15.81
C SER A 688 -28.64 -44.80 15.13
N HIS A 689 -28.51 -43.63 14.50
CA HIS A 689 -29.63 -42.98 13.80
C HIS A 689 -30.34 -43.89 12.78
N HIS A 690 -29.60 -44.69 12.02
CA HIS A 690 -30.20 -45.57 11.01
C HIS A 690 -30.99 -46.72 11.64
N GLU A 691 -30.58 -47.21 12.82
CA GLU A 691 -31.33 -48.21 13.57
C GLU A 691 -32.58 -47.61 14.23
N VAL A 692 -32.50 -46.39 14.77
CA VAL A 692 -33.69 -45.68 15.28
C VAL A 692 -34.71 -45.50 14.17
N LEU A 693 -34.28 -44.98 13.00
CA LEU A 693 -35.16 -44.77 11.85
C LEU A 693 -35.75 -46.08 11.30
N ALA A 694 -34.97 -47.17 11.30
CA ALA A 694 -35.47 -48.49 10.89
C ALA A 694 -36.55 -49.02 11.84
N ARG A 695 -36.34 -48.90 13.16
CA ARG A 695 -37.30 -49.36 14.17
C ARG A 695 -38.59 -48.54 14.23
N LEU A 696 -38.53 -47.29 13.79
CA LEU A 696 -39.70 -46.43 13.59
C LEU A 696 -40.39 -46.63 12.24
N GLU A 697 -39.83 -47.49 11.36
CA GLU A 697 -40.27 -47.62 9.97
C GLU A 697 -40.37 -46.25 9.26
N ALA A 698 -39.43 -45.36 9.60
CA ALA A 698 -39.40 -43.96 9.16
C ALA A 698 -38.65 -43.78 7.83
N PHE A 699 -37.96 -44.82 7.35
CA PHE A 699 -37.28 -44.82 6.07
C PHE A 699 -37.08 -46.24 5.50
N ASP A 700 -36.76 -46.32 4.20
CA ASP A 700 -36.41 -47.57 3.51
C ASP A 700 -35.22 -47.34 2.56
N THR A 701 -34.04 -47.79 2.98
CA THR A 701 -32.81 -47.72 2.17
C THR A 701 -32.65 -48.90 1.23
N ASP A 702 -33.21 -50.07 1.53
CA ASP A 702 -33.03 -51.26 0.70
C ASP A 702 -33.75 -51.09 -0.64
N ARG A 703 -35.01 -50.63 -0.58
CA ARG A 703 -35.78 -50.30 -1.80
C ARG A 703 -35.26 -49.04 -2.46
N GLY A 704 -34.76 -48.08 -1.68
CA GLY A 704 -34.09 -46.88 -2.19
C GLY A 704 -32.88 -47.23 -3.05
N VAL A 705 -31.95 -48.03 -2.51
CA VAL A 705 -30.74 -48.47 -3.22
C VAL A 705 -31.08 -49.28 -4.46
N LYS A 706 -32.11 -50.14 -4.39
CA LYS A 706 -32.59 -50.90 -5.54
C LYS A 706 -33.07 -49.99 -6.69
N ILE A 707 -33.64 -48.83 -6.39
CA ILE A 707 -34.27 -47.95 -7.39
C ILE A 707 -33.30 -46.88 -7.91
N SER A 708 -32.61 -46.17 -7.02
CA SER A 708 -31.77 -45.01 -7.39
C SER A 708 -30.27 -45.27 -7.27
N GLY A 709 -29.86 -46.49 -6.91
CA GLY A 709 -28.47 -46.84 -6.67
C GLY A 709 -27.98 -46.46 -5.27
N HIS A 710 -26.66 -46.58 -5.04
CA HIS A 710 -26.01 -46.32 -3.76
C HIS A 710 -26.47 -45.00 -3.11
N ARG A 711 -26.65 -44.98 -1.77
CA ARG A 711 -27.24 -43.86 -0.99
C ARG A 711 -28.70 -43.49 -1.32
N GLY A 712 -29.40 -44.31 -2.10
CA GLY A 712 -30.84 -44.19 -2.32
C GLY A 712 -31.67 -44.51 -1.08
N TYR A 713 -32.72 -43.75 -0.82
CA TYR A 713 -33.65 -43.98 0.30
C TYR A 713 -35.06 -43.47 -0.03
N PHE A 714 -36.04 -43.99 0.71
CA PHE A 714 -37.37 -43.38 0.85
C PHE A 714 -37.54 -42.94 2.31
N LEU A 715 -38.13 -41.78 2.55
CA LEU A 715 -38.75 -41.49 3.85
C LEU A 715 -40.17 -42.06 3.84
N THR A 716 -40.58 -42.66 4.96
CA THR A 716 -41.88 -43.31 5.13
C THR A 716 -42.50 -42.89 6.45
N ASN A 717 -43.83 -42.93 6.54
CA ASN A 717 -44.59 -42.65 7.77
C ASN A 717 -44.09 -41.38 8.49
N ASP A 718 -43.73 -41.52 9.77
CA ASP A 718 -43.27 -40.43 10.63
C ASP A 718 -41.95 -39.81 10.19
N GLY A 719 -41.14 -40.49 9.37
CA GLY A 719 -39.95 -39.89 8.76
C GLY A 719 -40.30 -38.75 7.80
N VAL A 720 -41.40 -38.88 7.05
CA VAL A 720 -41.91 -37.80 6.19
C VAL A 720 -42.42 -36.64 7.04
N ASP A 721 -43.20 -36.93 8.08
CA ASP A 721 -43.76 -35.92 8.97
C ASP A 721 -42.64 -35.13 9.69
N LEU A 722 -41.62 -35.81 10.21
CA LEU A 722 -40.47 -35.18 10.86
C LEU A 722 -39.68 -34.28 9.90
N ASN A 723 -39.47 -34.74 8.66
CA ASN A 723 -38.77 -33.95 7.65
C ASN A 723 -39.56 -32.67 7.30
N GLN A 724 -40.87 -32.80 7.07
CA GLN A 724 -41.75 -31.66 6.83
C GLN A 724 -41.85 -30.73 8.04
N ALA A 725 -41.84 -31.27 9.27
CA ALA A 725 -41.83 -30.48 10.49
C ALA A 725 -40.57 -29.61 10.58
N LEU A 726 -39.39 -30.16 10.28
CA LEU A 726 -38.12 -29.41 10.28
C LEU A 726 -38.10 -28.30 9.23
N ILE A 727 -38.59 -28.57 8.01
CA ILE A 727 -38.69 -27.57 6.93
C ILE A 727 -39.60 -26.42 7.37
N ASN A 728 -40.81 -26.74 7.83
CA ASN A 728 -41.79 -25.73 8.21
C ASN A 728 -41.35 -24.92 9.43
N TYR A 729 -40.77 -25.59 10.43
CA TYR A 729 -40.20 -24.94 11.60
C TYR A 729 -39.06 -23.99 11.22
N GLY A 730 -38.09 -24.45 10.43
CA GLY A 730 -36.96 -23.63 9.98
C GLY A 730 -37.39 -22.40 9.17
N LEU A 731 -38.33 -22.58 8.24
CA LEU A 731 -38.87 -21.46 7.47
C LEU A 731 -39.66 -20.47 8.36
N GLN A 732 -40.44 -20.96 9.32
CA GLN A 732 -41.13 -20.10 10.29
C GLN A 732 -40.14 -19.35 11.18
N PHE A 733 -39.11 -20.03 11.67
CA PHE A 733 -38.05 -19.47 12.49
C PHE A 733 -37.34 -18.30 11.79
N LEU A 734 -36.93 -18.46 10.53
CA LEU A 734 -36.31 -17.35 9.79
C LEU A 734 -37.28 -16.22 9.48
N ARG A 735 -38.57 -16.52 9.28
CA ARG A 735 -39.60 -15.49 9.06
C ARG A 735 -39.74 -14.56 10.27
N THR A 736 -39.67 -15.07 11.50
CA THR A 736 -39.71 -14.22 12.70
C THR A 736 -38.47 -13.32 12.83
N LYS A 737 -37.36 -13.72 12.21
CA LYS A 737 -36.12 -12.92 12.09
C LYS A 737 -36.09 -11.97 10.88
N GLY A 738 -37.22 -11.80 10.17
CA GLY A 738 -37.34 -10.86 9.06
C GLY A 738 -36.82 -11.36 7.70
N TYR A 739 -36.62 -12.67 7.54
CA TYR A 739 -36.26 -13.25 6.25
C TYR A 739 -37.48 -13.42 5.33
N LYS A 740 -37.27 -13.23 4.03
CA LYS A 740 -38.24 -13.51 2.98
C LYS A 740 -38.14 -14.98 2.56
N LYS A 741 -39.22 -15.75 2.70
CA LYS A 741 -39.26 -17.15 2.23
C LYS A 741 -39.15 -17.18 0.70
N VAL A 742 -38.27 -18.02 0.18
CA VAL A 742 -38.09 -18.23 -1.26
C VAL A 742 -37.86 -19.71 -1.55
N GLN A 743 -38.58 -20.25 -2.52
CA GLN A 743 -38.31 -21.57 -3.08
C GLN A 743 -37.57 -21.39 -4.39
N ALA A 744 -36.37 -21.94 -4.49
CA ALA A 744 -35.51 -21.75 -5.65
C ALA A 744 -35.80 -22.80 -6.76
N PRO A 745 -35.56 -22.49 -8.05
CA PRO A 745 -35.59 -23.50 -9.10
C PRO A 745 -34.47 -24.53 -8.87
N PHE A 746 -34.77 -25.82 -9.08
CA PHE A 746 -33.82 -26.91 -8.83
C PHE A 746 -32.83 -27.14 -9.99
N MET A 747 -32.99 -26.42 -11.10
CA MET A 747 -32.14 -26.51 -12.27
C MET A 747 -31.64 -25.13 -12.67
N MET A 748 -30.36 -25.03 -13.02
CA MET A 748 -29.75 -23.80 -13.54
C MET A 748 -29.06 -24.05 -14.88
N ARG A 749 -29.01 -23.02 -15.73
CA ARG A 749 -28.22 -23.06 -16.97
C ARG A 749 -26.73 -23.07 -16.63
N ARG A 750 -25.91 -23.74 -17.45
CA ARG A 750 -24.46 -23.82 -17.28
C ARG A 750 -23.79 -22.45 -17.07
N GLU A 751 -24.17 -21.47 -17.88
CA GLU A 751 -23.56 -20.13 -17.89
C GLU A 751 -23.78 -19.38 -16.57
N ILE A 752 -24.97 -19.50 -15.98
CA ILE A 752 -25.29 -18.88 -14.70
C ILE A 752 -24.67 -19.69 -13.56
N MET A 753 -24.74 -21.02 -13.60
CA MET A 753 -24.11 -21.88 -12.59
C MET A 753 -22.60 -21.60 -12.48
N ALA A 754 -21.91 -21.41 -13.60
CA ALA A 754 -20.47 -21.13 -13.62
C ALA A 754 -20.08 -19.77 -12.98
N GLN A 755 -21.05 -18.87 -12.74
CA GLN A 755 -20.80 -17.59 -12.07
C GLN A 755 -20.93 -17.70 -10.54
N THR A 756 -21.58 -18.75 -10.03
CA THR A 756 -21.85 -18.93 -8.59
C THR A 756 -21.06 -20.11 -8.00
N ALA A 757 -20.87 -21.18 -8.78
CA ALA A 757 -20.19 -22.41 -8.39
C ALA A 757 -18.73 -22.42 -8.88
N GLN A 758 -17.84 -23.01 -8.08
CA GLN A 758 -16.45 -23.21 -8.49
C GLN A 758 -16.30 -24.38 -9.49
N LEU A 759 -15.22 -24.39 -10.26
CA LEU A 759 -15.03 -25.35 -11.35
C LEU A 759 -15.07 -26.81 -10.88
N GLU A 760 -14.46 -27.10 -9.74
CA GLU A 760 -14.41 -28.45 -9.13
C GLU A 760 -15.81 -29.00 -8.82
N GLU A 761 -16.80 -28.13 -8.52
CA GLU A 761 -18.17 -28.57 -8.24
C GLU A 761 -18.86 -29.20 -9.46
N PHE A 762 -18.49 -28.82 -10.69
CA PHE A 762 -19.06 -29.41 -11.90
C PHE A 762 -18.73 -30.90 -12.01
N ASP A 763 -17.52 -31.27 -11.62
CA ASP A 763 -17.03 -32.64 -11.68
C ASP A 763 -17.50 -33.44 -10.44
N GLU A 764 -17.34 -32.86 -9.24
CA GLU A 764 -17.49 -33.59 -7.98
C GLU A 764 -18.90 -33.59 -7.38
N ALA A 765 -19.69 -32.53 -7.60
CA ALA A 765 -20.95 -32.29 -6.88
C ALA A 765 -22.18 -32.24 -7.79
N LEU A 766 -22.12 -31.58 -8.94
CA LEU A 766 -23.29 -31.21 -9.72
C LEU A 766 -23.71 -32.32 -10.71
N TYR A 767 -24.99 -32.69 -10.69
CA TYR A 767 -25.58 -33.54 -11.73
C TYR A 767 -25.94 -32.72 -12.97
N THR A 768 -25.57 -33.23 -14.15
CA THR A 768 -25.92 -32.64 -15.44
C THR A 768 -27.23 -33.25 -15.97
N VAL A 769 -28.11 -32.41 -16.49
CA VAL A 769 -29.34 -32.80 -17.18
C VAL A 769 -29.15 -32.50 -18.66
N SER A 770 -28.95 -33.53 -19.47
CA SER A 770 -28.81 -33.43 -20.92
C SER A 770 -30.16 -33.67 -21.62
N GLY A 771 -30.61 -32.71 -22.43
CA GLY A 771 -31.88 -32.73 -23.16
C GLY A 771 -31.75 -32.15 -24.57
N GLY A 772 -32.22 -32.90 -25.56
CA GLY A 772 -31.72 -32.89 -26.93
C GLY A 772 -32.00 -31.73 -27.88
N GLU A 773 -32.08 -30.45 -27.45
CA GLU A 773 -32.08 -29.36 -28.45
C GLU A 773 -31.64 -27.94 -28.02
N ALA A 774 -31.36 -27.64 -26.74
CA ALA A 774 -30.59 -26.44 -26.36
C ALA A 774 -30.18 -26.44 -24.87
N GLU A 775 -28.87 -26.37 -24.65
CA GLU A 775 -28.16 -26.07 -23.39
C GLU A 775 -28.26 -27.10 -22.24
N ASP A 776 -27.09 -27.61 -21.82
CA ASP A 776 -26.92 -28.39 -20.59
C ASP A 776 -27.40 -27.59 -19.37
N LYS A 777 -28.22 -28.23 -18.54
CA LYS A 777 -28.63 -27.71 -17.22
C LYS A 777 -28.00 -28.52 -16.11
N TYR A 778 -27.91 -27.93 -14.93
CA TYR A 778 -27.37 -28.58 -13.74
C TYR A 778 -28.40 -28.58 -12.62
N LEU A 779 -28.54 -29.72 -11.94
CA LEU A 779 -29.26 -29.77 -10.67
C LEU A 779 -28.47 -29.03 -9.60
N ILE A 780 -29.16 -28.24 -8.77
CA ILE A 780 -28.52 -27.43 -7.73
C ILE A 780 -28.01 -28.31 -6.58
N ALA A 781 -26.83 -27.99 -6.04
CA ALA A 781 -26.30 -28.61 -4.83
C ALA A 781 -26.79 -27.92 -3.54
N THR A 782 -27.39 -26.73 -3.68
CA THR A 782 -27.92 -25.89 -2.61
C THR A 782 -28.78 -24.76 -3.21
N SER A 783 -29.79 -24.26 -2.48
CA SER A 783 -30.57 -23.08 -2.89
C SER A 783 -29.74 -21.79 -2.93
N GLU A 784 -28.57 -21.78 -2.30
CA GLU A 784 -27.59 -20.68 -2.38
C GLU A 784 -27.20 -20.36 -3.84
N GLN A 785 -27.01 -21.37 -4.69
CA GLN A 785 -26.62 -21.17 -6.09
C GLN A 785 -27.65 -20.35 -6.88
N PRO A 786 -28.94 -20.74 -6.95
CA PRO A 786 -29.95 -19.95 -7.64
C PRO A 786 -30.32 -18.64 -6.92
N ILE A 787 -30.24 -18.58 -5.59
CA ILE A 787 -30.54 -17.35 -4.84
C ILE A 787 -29.45 -16.29 -5.02
N SER A 788 -28.17 -16.68 -5.10
CA SER A 788 -27.09 -15.74 -5.40
C SER A 788 -27.29 -15.06 -6.76
N ALA A 789 -27.70 -15.83 -7.76
CA ALA A 789 -28.00 -15.34 -9.11
C ALA A 789 -29.35 -14.61 -9.23
N PHE A 790 -30.17 -14.59 -8.18
CA PHE A 790 -31.51 -13.99 -8.23
C PHE A 790 -31.51 -12.49 -8.57
N HIS A 791 -30.43 -11.79 -8.20
CA HIS A 791 -30.21 -10.37 -8.46
C HIS A 791 -29.12 -10.10 -9.52
N SER A 792 -28.82 -11.06 -10.39
CA SER A 792 -27.79 -10.91 -11.43
C SER A 792 -28.05 -9.69 -12.31
N ASP A 793 -27.01 -8.91 -12.59
CA ASP A 793 -27.05 -7.66 -13.36
C ASP A 793 -27.89 -6.51 -12.76
N GLU A 794 -28.28 -6.59 -11.48
CA GLU A 794 -29.01 -5.52 -10.80
C GLU A 794 -28.11 -4.51 -10.07
N ASN A 795 -28.62 -3.28 -9.90
CA ASN A 795 -28.05 -2.30 -8.97
C ASN A 795 -28.97 -2.18 -7.76
N ILE A 796 -28.49 -2.57 -6.58
CA ILE A 796 -29.29 -2.56 -5.35
C ILE A 796 -29.22 -1.19 -4.68
N ASP A 797 -30.38 -0.57 -4.41
CA ASP A 797 -30.44 0.65 -3.60
C ASP A 797 -29.95 0.34 -2.16
N PRO A 798 -28.94 1.06 -1.64
CA PRO A 798 -28.45 0.86 -0.28
C PRO A 798 -29.53 0.89 0.79
N LYS A 799 -30.65 1.59 0.57
CA LYS A 799 -31.80 1.64 1.50
C LYS A 799 -32.55 0.31 1.64
N LEU A 800 -32.40 -0.59 0.66
CA LEU A 800 -33.04 -1.90 0.68
C LEU A 800 -32.19 -2.95 1.40
N LEU A 801 -30.93 -2.62 1.72
CA LEU A 801 -30.01 -3.52 2.40
C LEU A 801 -30.20 -3.44 3.93
N PRO A 802 -29.99 -4.55 4.66
CA PRO A 802 -29.70 -5.89 4.14
C PRO A 802 -30.96 -6.62 3.63
N ILE A 803 -30.83 -7.36 2.53
CA ILE A 803 -31.89 -8.26 2.01
C ILE A 803 -31.61 -9.67 2.53
N ARG A 804 -32.59 -10.30 3.16
CA ARG A 804 -32.46 -11.63 3.78
C ARG A 804 -33.45 -12.62 3.17
N TYR A 805 -32.97 -13.75 2.67
CA TYR A 805 -33.76 -14.82 2.06
C TYR A 805 -33.66 -16.12 2.87
N ALA A 806 -34.81 -16.69 3.18
CA ALA A 806 -34.96 -18.03 3.73
C ALA A 806 -35.23 -18.97 2.55
N GLY A 807 -34.16 -19.50 1.97
CA GLY A 807 -34.18 -20.40 0.83
C GLY A 807 -34.62 -21.80 1.21
N TYR A 808 -35.49 -22.41 0.41
CA TYR A 808 -35.84 -23.82 0.52
C TYR A 808 -35.70 -24.52 -0.83
N SER A 809 -35.03 -25.66 -0.84
CA SER A 809 -34.96 -26.54 -2.00
C SER A 809 -34.56 -27.96 -1.62
N THR A 810 -34.87 -28.91 -2.51
CA THR A 810 -34.15 -30.18 -2.58
C THR A 810 -32.78 -29.92 -3.20
N CYS A 811 -31.75 -30.54 -2.64
CA CYS A 811 -30.34 -30.41 -3.00
C CYS A 811 -29.85 -31.74 -3.58
N PHE A 812 -29.07 -31.67 -4.66
CA PHE A 812 -28.54 -32.84 -5.35
C PHE A 812 -27.01 -32.83 -5.35
N ARG A 813 -26.37 -33.89 -4.84
CA ARG A 813 -24.90 -34.01 -4.77
C ARG A 813 -24.43 -35.38 -5.24
N LYS A 814 -23.49 -35.42 -6.18
CA LYS A 814 -22.85 -36.66 -6.65
C LYS A 814 -22.02 -37.36 -5.58
N GLU A 815 -21.46 -36.61 -4.61
CA GLU A 815 -20.60 -37.14 -3.53
C GLU A 815 -19.40 -37.96 -4.05
N ALA A 816 -18.85 -37.60 -5.23
CA ALA A 816 -17.83 -38.39 -5.93
C ALA A 816 -16.51 -38.56 -5.14
N GLY A 817 -16.16 -37.59 -4.29
CA GLY A 817 -14.96 -37.62 -3.43
C GLY A 817 -15.13 -38.34 -2.08
N SER A 818 -16.32 -38.84 -1.74
CA SER A 818 -16.64 -39.38 -0.41
C SER A 818 -16.99 -40.88 -0.42
N HIS A 819 -16.34 -41.64 -1.31
CA HIS A 819 -16.57 -43.07 -1.45
C HIS A 819 -16.25 -43.80 -0.13
N GLY A 820 -17.23 -44.51 0.45
CA GLY A 820 -17.06 -45.28 1.69
C GLY A 820 -17.17 -44.51 3.02
N LYS A 821 -17.31 -43.17 3.00
CA LYS A 821 -17.54 -42.36 4.22
C LYS A 821 -19.03 -42.18 4.50
N ASP A 822 -19.45 -42.29 5.76
CA ASP A 822 -20.83 -42.07 6.23
C ASP A 822 -21.88 -42.74 5.31
N THR A 823 -21.73 -44.04 5.03
CA THR A 823 -22.58 -44.75 4.06
C THR A 823 -23.90 -45.25 4.66
N TRP A 824 -24.06 -45.20 5.98
CA TRP A 824 -25.26 -45.68 6.66
C TRP A 824 -26.26 -44.56 6.89
N GLY A 825 -27.55 -44.89 6.79
CA GLY A 825 -28.63 -43.95 7.06
C GLY A 825 -28.81 -42.90 5.96
N ILE A 826 -29.25 -41.71 6.38
CA ILE A 826 -29.53 -40.55 5.52
C ILE A 826 -28.60 -39.35 5.80
N PHE A 827 -27.51 -39.55 6.54
CA PHE A 827 -26.59 -38.46 6.91
C PHE A 827 -25.83 -37.88 5.71
N ARG A 828 -25.39 -38.74 4.79
CA ARG A 828 -24.72 -38.35 3.54
C ARG A 828 -25.37 -39.06 2.37
N VAL A 829 -26.17 -38.33 1.60
CA VAL A 829 -27.03 -38.87 0.53
C VAL A 829 -26.98 -37.99 -0.72
N HIS A 830 -27.41 -38.54 -1.86
CA HIS A 830 -27.43 -37.80 -3.13
C HIS A 830 -28.53 -36.74 -3.20
N GLN A 831 -29.60 -36.91 -2.44
CA GLN A 831 -30.77 -36.04 -2.43
C GLN A 831 -31.15 -35.74 -0.98
N PHE A 832 -31.31 -34.47 -0.63
CA PHE A 832 -31.76 -34.04 0.70
C PHE A 832 -32.42 -32.66 0.64
N GLU A 833 -33.23 -32.31 1.63
CA GLU A 833 -33.82 -30.97 1.75
C GLU A 833 -32.95 -30.03 2.62
N LYS A 834 -32.99 -28.74 2.29
CA LYS A 834 -32.27 -27.73 3.06
C LYS A 834 -33.03 -26.41 3.15
N VAL A 835 -33.08 -25.87 4.36
CA VAL A 835 -33.45 -24.49 4.65
C VAL A 835 -32.16 -23.67 4.79
N GLU A 836 -32.01 -22.67 3.93
CA GLU A 836 -30.80 -21.86 3.76
C GLU A 836 -31.06 -20.40 4.15
N GLN A 837 -30.10 -19.77 4.80
CA GLN A 837 -30.00 -18.33 4.99
C GLN A 837 -29.15 -17.74 3.87
N PHE A 838 -29.66 -16.74 3.16
CA PHE A 838 -28.87 -15.98 2.19
C PHE A 838 -29.06 -14.48 2.43
N ILE A 839 -27.96 -13.72 2.54
CA ILE A 839 -28.00 -12.27 2.81
C ILE A 839 -27.20 -11.51 1.75
N LEU A 840 -27.81 -10.44 1.23
CA LEU A 840 -27.11 -9.37 0.52
C LEU A 840 -26.99 -8.18 1.47
N CYS A 841 -25.79 -7.63 1.64
CA CYS A 841 -25.56 -6.46 2.50
C CYS A 841 -24.50 -5.50 1.91
N ASP A 842 -24.35 -4.33 2.52
CA ASP A 842 -23.22 -3.46 2.21
C ASP A 842 -21.91 -4.05 2.79
N PRO A 843 -20.74 -3.66 2.27
CA PRO A 843 -19.46 -4.16 2.74
C PRO A 843 -19.17 -3.91 4.23
N GLU A 844 -19.64 -2.80 4.80
CA GLU A 844 -19.34 -2.42 6.19
C GLU A 844 -20.11 -3.30 7.18
N SER A 845 -21.35 -3.67 6.86
CA SER A 845 -22.18 -4.53 7.71
C SER A 845 -21.92 -6.03 7.56
N SER A 846 -21.14 -6.44 6.55
CA SER A 846 -20.93 -7.84 6.19
C SER A 846 -20.39 -8.73 7.31
N PRO A 847 -19.37 -8.36 8.11
CA PRO A 847 -18.93 -9.17 9.24
C PRO A 847 -20.04 -9.36 10.30
N ALA A 848 -20.78 -8.30 10.62
CA ALA A 848 -21.89 -8.37 11.57
C ALA A 848 -23.05 -9.25 11.06
N MET A 849 -23.26 -9.33 9.73
CA MET A 849 -24.25 -10.23 9.14
C MET A 849 -23.82 -11.70 9.24
N LEU A 850 -22.52 -12.02 9.18
CA LEU A 850 -22.03 -13.38 9.41
C LEU A 850 -22.34 -13.83 10.84
N ASP A 851 -22.00 -12.99 11.83
CA ASP A 851 -22.30 -13.24 13.24
C ASP A 851 -23.80 -13.43 13.48
N PHE A 852 -24.62 -12.60 12.84
CA PHE A 852 -26.08 -12.73 12.88
C PHE A 852 -26.57 -14.06 12.30
N MET A 853 -26.01 -14.54 11.19
CA MET A 853 -26.41 -15.80 10.55
C MET A 853 -26.02 -17.02 11.37
N ILE A 854 -24.79 -17.06 11.91
CA ILE A 854 -24.39 -18.17 12.77
C ILE A 854 -25.19 -18.16 14.08
N GLN A 855 -25.51 -16.98 14.63
CA GLN A 855 -26.37 -16.87 15.81
C GLN A 855 -27.79 -17.39 15.55
N ASN A 856 -28.37 -17.13 14.37
CA ASN A 856 -29.67 -17.72 14.01
C ASN A 856 -29.61 -19.25 13.97
N SER A 857 -28.55 -19.82 13.40
CA SER A 857 -28.38 -21.28 13.38
C SER A 857 -28.19 -21.85 14.78
N ARG A 858 -27.41 -21.18 15.64
CA ARG A 858 -27.25 -21.54 17.05
C ARG A 858 -28.60 -21.59 17.76
N GLU A 859 -29.34 -20.48 17.76
CA GLU A 859 -30.66 -20.40 18.40
C GLU A 859 -31.65 -21.46 17.88
N PHE A 860 -31.55 -21.82 16.60
CA PHE A 860 -32.34 -22.90 16.02
C PHE A 860 -32.01 -24.27 16.65
N TYR A 861 -30.73 -24.65 16.77
CA TYR A 861 -30.35 -25.92 17.42
C TYR A 861 -30.51 -25.89 18.94
N GLU A 862 -30.35 -24.73 19.58
CA GLU A 862 -30.66 -24.54 21.01
C GLU A 862 -32.15 -24.78 21.27
N SER A 863 -33.03 -24.29 20.40
CA SER A 863 -34.48 -24.53 20.50
C SER A 863 -34.88 -25.99 20.28
N LEU A 864 -34.02 -26.76 19.60
CA LEU A 864 -34.14 -28.21 19.44
C LEU A 864 -33.45 -28.98 20.57
N GLU A 865 -32.86 -28.29 21.56
CA GLU A 865 -32.08 -28.86 22.67
C GLU A 865 -30.97 -29.82 22.18
N ILE A 866 -30.31 -29.50 21.05
CA ILE A 866 -29.23 -30.29 20.47
C ILE A 866 -27.87 -29.71 20.88
N PRO A 867 -27.00 -30.45 21.60
CA PRO A 867 -25.66 -29.98 21.92
C PRO A 867 -24.80 -29.79 20.67
N TYR A 868 -23.97 -28.74 20.64
CA TYR A 868 -23.12 -28.43 19.50
C TYR A 868 -21.84 -27.69 19.90
N ARG A 869 -20.89 -27.62 18.97
CA ARG A 869 -19.78 -26.67 18.99
C ARG A 869 -19.76 -25.86 17.71
N VAL A 870 -19.26 -24.63 17.78
CA VAL A 870 -19.00 -23.78 16.61
C VAL A 870 -17.49 -23.79 16.38
N VAL A 871 -17.09 -24.10 15.16
CA VAL A 871 -15.69 -24.13 14.74
C VAL A 871 -15.43 -23.13 13.64
N GLY A 872 -14.26 -22.48 13.68
CA GLY A 872 -13.75 -21.69 12.58
C GLY A 872 -13.02 -22.58 11.59
N ILE A 873 -13.36 -22.48 10.31
CA ILE A 873 -12.71 -23.30 9.29
C ILE A 873 -11.38 -22.66 8.88
N VAL A 874 -10.31 -23.46 8.89
CA VAL A 874 -8.97 -23.02 8.52
C VAL A 874 -8.85 -22.66 7.04
N SER A 875 -7.88 -21.81 6.71
CA SER A 875 -7.72 -21.25 5.36
C SER A 875 -7.57 -22.27 4.23
N GLY A 876 -6.97 -23.44 4.50
CA GLY A 876 -6.78 -24.51 3.51
C GLY A 876 -8.05 -25.31 3.18
N ALA A 877 -9.08 -25.24 4.04
CA ALA A 877 -10.36 -25.94 3.85
C ALA A 877 -11.48 -25.01 3.34
N LEU A 878 -11.19 -23.72 3.15
CA LEU A 878 -12.13 -22.76 2.56
C LEU A 878 -12.29 -22.99 1.06
N ASN A 879 -13.53 -22.98 0.57
CA ASN A 879 -13.80 -22.91 -0.86
C ASN A 879 -13.36 -21.55 -1.44
N ASN A 880 -13.35 -21.44 -2.76
CA ASN A 880 -12.86 -20.23 -3.43
C ASN A 880 -13.70 -18.99 -3.12
N ALA A 881 -15.00 -19.12 -2.84
CA ALA A 881 -15.86 -17.98 -2.56
C ALA A 881 -15.70 -17.43 -1.13
N ALA A 882 -15.56 -18.29 -0.12
CA ALA A 882 -15.57 -17.87 1.28
C ALA A 882 -14.28 -17.12 1.67
N SER A 883 -14.43 -15.94 2.26
CA SER A 883 -13.36 -15.22 2.94
C SER A 883 -13.10 -15.76 4.35
N ILE A 884 -14.17 -16.19 5.02
CA ILE A 884 -14.20 -16.85 6.33
C ILE A 884 -15.44 -17.74 6.39
N LYS A 885 -15.37 -18.84 7.14
CA LYS A 885 -16.46 -19.82 7.29
C LYS A 885 -16.50 -20.35 8.73
N TYR A 886 -17.71 -20.48 9.25
CA TYR A 886 -18.01 -21.09 10.55
C TYR A 886 -18.92 -22.29 10.38
N ASP A 887 -18.53 -23.41 10.96
CA ASP A 887 -19.35 -24.62 10.96
C ASP A 887 -19.89 -24.87 12.37
N LEU A 888 -21.18 -25.22 12.45
CA LEU A 888 -21.79 -25.70 13.68
C LEU A 888 -21.88 -27.23 13.56
N GLU A 889 -21.16 -27.89 14.45
CA GLU A 889 -21.07 -29.32 14.54
C GLU A 889 -21.87 -29.80 15.76
N ALA A 890 -22.88 -30.64 15.53
CA ALA A 890 -23.73 -31.16 16.59
C ALA A 890 -23.19 -32.48 17.15
N TRP A 891 -23.47 -32.76 18.42
CA TRP A 891 -23.06 -33.98 19.09
C TRP A 891 -23.92 -35.18 18.65
N PHE A 892 -23.27 -36.24 18.18
CA PHE A 892 -23.91 -37.52 17.85
C PHE A 892 -23.57 -38.56 18.91
N PRO A 893 -24.48 -38.87 19.85
CA PRO A 893 -24.15 -39.65 21.03
C PRO A 893 -23.83 -41.12 20.76
N TYR A 894 -24.34 -41.73 19.68
CA TYR A 894 -23.93 -43.10 19.31
C TYR A 894 -22.52 -43.10 18.70
N GLN A 895 -22.27 -42.15 17.78
CA GLN A 895 -20.99 -42.04 17.09
C GLN A 895 -19.87 -41.59 18.04
N GLY A 896 -20.22 -40.80 19.06
CA GLY A 896 -19.27 -40.28 20.06
C GLY A 896 -18.42 -39.13 19.52
N GLU A 897 -18.90 -38.41 18.50
CA GLU A 897 -18.20 -37.31 17.85
C GLU A 897 -19.14 -36.16 17.48
N TYR A 898 -18.56 -34.98 17.24
CA TYR A 898 -19.27 -33.83 16.67
C TYR A 898 -19.28 -33.94 15.15
N LYS A 899 -20.43 -33.70 14.51
CA LYS A 899 -20.57 -33.72 13.05
C LYS A 899 -21.23 -32.45 12.52
N GLU A 900 -20.73 -31.98 11.37
CA GLU A 900 -21.23 -30.78 10.67
C GLU A 900 -22.72 -30.89 10.30
N LEU A 901 -23.53 -29.98 10.85
CA LEU A 901 -24.92 -29.77 10.44
C LEU A 901 -25.13 -28.46 9.70
N VAL A 902 -24.32 -27.45 10.02
CA VAL A 902 -24.45 -26.11 9.45
C VAL A 902 -23.09 -25.58 9.05
N SER A 903 -23.07 -24.86 7.94
CA SER A 903 -21.94 -24.04 7.52
C SER A 903 -22.44 -22.64 7.18
N CYS A 904 -21.76 -21.61 7.68
CA CYS A 904 -22.03 -20.19 7.41
C CYS A 904 -20.77 -19.53 6.84
N SER A 905 -20.88 -18.92 5.66
CA SER A 905 -19.76 -18.32 4.94
C SER A 905 -20.03 -16.87 4.59
N ASN A 906 -18.99 -16.04 4.74
CA ASN A 906 -18.97 -14.70 4.17
C ASN A 906 -18.19 -14.73 2.86
N CYS A 907 -18.88 -14.56 1.73
CA CYS A 907 -18.27 -14.59 0.40
C CYS A 907 -17.82 -13.19 -0.08
N THR A 908 -18.01 -12.16 0.75
CA THR A 908 -17.79 -10.75 0.41
C THR A 908 -18.38 -10.43 -0.97
N ASP A 909 -17.65 -9.72 -1.81
CA ASP A 909 -18.07 -9.36 -3.16
C ASP A 909 -17.67 -10.40 -4.22
N TYR A 910 -17.16 -11.58 -3.84
CA TYR A 910 -16.65 -12.58 -4.79
C TYR A 910 -17.69 -12.99 -5.83
N GLN A 911 -18.84 -13.48 -5.38
CA GLN A 911 -19.94 -13.93 -6.26
C GLN A 911 -20.63 -12.74 -6.93
N SER A 912 -20.83 -11.65 -6.20
CA SER A 912 -21.49 -10.44 -6.73
C SER A 912 -20.72 -9.80 -7.89
N ARG A 913 -19.38 -9.92 -7.95
CA ARG A 913 -18.57 -9.46 -9.08
C ARG A 913 -18.83 -10.28 -10.32
N SER A 914 -18.91 -11.61 -10.19
CA SER A 914 -19.21 -12.54 -11.29
C SER A 914 -20.63 -12.34 -11.82
N LEU A 915 -21.58 -12.13 -10.90
CA LEU A 915 -23.00 -11.92 -11.19
C LEU A 915 -23.36 -10.45 -11.48
N ASN A 916 -22.39 -9.55 -11.45
CA ASN A 916 -22.54 -8.12 -11.69
C ASN A 916 -23.60 -7.41 -10.80
N VAL A 917 -23.72 -7.82 -9.53
CA VAL A 917 -24.67 -7.26 -8.56
C VAL A 917 -24.07 -6.06 -7.82
N LYS A 918 -24.46 -4.85 -8.21
CA LYS A 918 -23.81 -3.60 -7.77
C LYS A 918 -24.52 -2.96 -6.58
N LEU A 919 -23.75 -2.18 -5.83
CA LEU A 919 -24.25 -1.35 -4.72
C LEU A 919 -24.48 0.09 -5.20
N GLY A 920 -25.75 0.51 -5.21
CA GLY A 920 -26.20 1.84 -5.58
C GLY A 920 -26.02 2.19 -7.06
N TYR A 921 -26.33 3.45 -7.39
CA TYR A 921 -26.15 4.00 -8.74
C TYR A 921 -24.88 4.83 -8.80
N LYS A 922 -24.08 4.67 -9.86
CA LYS A 922 -22.88 5.48 -10.09
C LYS A 922 -23.22 6.97 -10.07
N LYS A 923 -22.54 7.75 -9.23
CA LYS A 923 -22.45 9.21 -9.38
C LYS A 923 -21.14 9.53 -10.11
N GLY A 924 -21.24 10.01 -11.35
CA GLY A 924 -20.07 10.44 -12.12
C GLY A 924 -19.10 9.30 -12.52
N THR A 925 -17.80 9.52 -12.34
CA THR A 925 -16.71 8.63 -12.79
C THR A 925 -16.25 7.61 -11.73
N GLU A 926 -16.97 7.47 -10.62
CA GLU A 926 -16.61 6.53 -9.56
C GLU A 926 -16.73 5.06 -10.01
N LYS A 927 -15.86 4.19 -9.46
CA LYS A 927 -15.94 2.75 -9.69
C LYS A 927 -17.23 2.21 -9.05
N ALA A 928 -17.87 1.25 -9.72
CA ALA A 928 -19.04 0.58 -9.14
C ALA A 928 -18.59 -0.22 -7.91
N ALA A 929 -19.24 0.00 -6.78
CA ALA A 929 -19.16 -0.87 -5.62
C ALA A 929 -20.08 -2.09 -5.85
N PHE A 930 -19.77 -3.18 -5.16
CA PHE A 930 -20.56 -4.42 -5.20
C PHE A 930 -21.09 -4.73 -3.80
N VAL A 931 -22.23 -5.42 -3.74
CA VAL A 931 -22.78 -5.90 -2.47
C VAL A 931 -21.95 -7.07 -1.94
N HIS A 932 -21.97 -7.30 -0.64
CA HIS A 932 -21.46 -8.56 -0.09
C HIS A 932 -22.58 -9.61 -0.05
N MET A 933 -22.23 -10.86 -0.39
CA MET A 933 -23.11 -12.01 -0.35
C MET A 933 -22.66 -12.98 0.75
N LEU A 934 -23.61 -13.43 1.57
CA LEU A 934 -23.37 -14.39 2.64
C LEU A 934 -24.39 -15.52 2.54
N ASN A 935 -23.94 -16.74 2.83
CA ASN A 935 -24.79 -17.92 2.88
C ASN A 935 -24.58 -18.69 4.18
N GLY A 936 -25.61 -19.40 4.62
CA GLY A 936 -25.54 -20.16 5.85
C GLY A 936 -26.65 -21.19 5.96
N THR A 937 -26.31 -22.45 6.18
CA THR A 937 -27.33 -23.48 6.44
C THR A 937 -28.08 -23.13 7.73
N LEU A 938 -29.41 -23.17 7.70
CA LEU A 938 -30.18 -23.23 8.95
C LEU A 938 -30.35 -24.70 9.35
N CYS A 939 -30.88 -25.51 8.42
CA CYS A 939 -31.20 -26.91 8.66
C CYS A 939 -31.11 -27.69 7.34
N ALA A 940 -30.12 -28.58 7.24
CA ALA A 940 -30.15 -29.69 6.28
C ALA A 940 -30.92 -30.83 6.94
N THR A 941 -32.15 -31.05 6.50
CA THR A 941 -33.19 -31.69 7.30
C THR A 941 -32.88 -33.15 7.62
N GLU A 942 -32.29 -33.90 6.69
CA GLU A 942 -31.93 -35.30 6.86
C GLU A 942 -30.75 -35.46 7.82
N ARG A 943 -29.75 -34.58 7.76
CA ARG A 943 -28.64 -34.56 8.75
C ARG A 943 -29.14 -34.18 10.14
N ALA A 944 -29.98 -33.14 10.22
CA ALA A 944 -30.59 -32.72 11.48
C ALA A 944 -31.48 -33.81 12.06
N LEU A 945 -32.23 -34.53 11.22
CA LEU A 945 -33.04 -35.67 11.61
C LEU A 945 -32.18 -36.78 12.21
N CYS A 946 -31.05 -37.14 11.58
CA CYS A 946 -30.10 -38.10 12.17
C CYS A 946 -29.62 -37.68 13.57
N CYS A 947 -29.37 -36.38 13.78
CA CYS A 947 -28.94 -35.86 15.08
C CYS A 947 -30.07 -35.92 16.12
N ILE A 948 -31.30 -35.55 15.73
CA ILE A 948 -32.48 -35.59 16.60
C ILE A 948 -32.76 -37.02 17.04
N VAL A 949 -32.78 -37.98 16.11
CA VAL A 949 -33.10 -39.37 16.45
C VAL A 949 -32.08 -39.98 17.41
N GLU A 950 -30.79 -39.63 17.28
CA GLU A 950 -29.78 -40.12 18.23
C GLU A 950 -29.91 -39.48 19.62
N ASN A 951 -30.17 -38.17 19.69
CA ASN A 951 -30.26 -37.44 20.98
C ASN A 951 -31.57 -37.72 21.73
N TYR A 952 -32.68 -37.87 21.01
CA TYR A 952 -34.02 -37.98 21.61
C TYR A 952 -34.54 -39.41 21.79
N GLN A 953 -33.80 -40.43 21.37
CA GLN A 953 -34.19 -41.82 21.57
C GLN A 953 -34.32 -42.20 23.06
N THR A 954 -35.16 -43.19 23.30
CA THR A 954 -35.40 -43.89 24.56
C THR A 954 -35.38 -45.41 24.29
N SER A 955 -35.51 -46.23 25.33
CA SER A 955 -35.65 -47.69 25.17
C SER A 955 -36.90 -48.10 24.40
N GLU A 956 -37.96 -47.29 24.42
CA GLU A 956 -39.28 -47.62 23.88
C GLU A 956 -39.62 -46.91 22.56
N GLY A 957 -38.88 -45.86 22.20
CA GLY A 957 -39.17 -45.05 21.02
C GLY A 957 -38.41 -43.72 21.00
N LEU A 958 -38.95 -42.73 20.29
CA LEU A 958 -38.37 -41.41 20.09
C LEU A 958 -39.25 -40.31 20.69
N ARG A 959 -38.68 -39.44 21.53
CA ARG A 959 -39.35 -38.21 21.96
C ARG A 959 -39.27 -37.15 20.87
N ILE A 960 -40.37 -36.44 20.62
CA ILE A 960 -40.39 -35.34 19.64
C ILE A 960 -39.98 -34.04 20.35
N PRO A 961 -38.96 -33.30 19.84
CA PRO A 961 -38.59 -31.99 20.37
C PRO A 961 -39.79 -31.06 20.49
N LYS A 962 -39.93 -30.35 21.62
CA LYS A 962 -41.13 -29.54 21.92
C LYS A 962 -41.50 -28.55 20.81
N VAL A 963 -40.50 -27.93 20.19
CA VAL A 963 -40.69 -26.96 19.10
C VAL A 963 -41.22 -27.59 17.80
N LEU A 964 -41.06 -28.90 17.61
CA LEU A 964 -41.55 -29.64 16.45
C LEU A 964 -42.96 -30.21 16.65
N GLN A 965 -43.42 -30.38 17.89
CA GLN A 965 -44.73 -30.95 18.21
C GLN A 965 -45.91 -30.25 17.49
N PRO A 966 -45.96 -28.91 17.35
CA PRO A 966 -47.02 -28.24 16.60
C PRO A 966 -47.09 -28.63 15.12
N TYR A 967 -45.96 -29.04 14.53
CA TYR A 967 -45.88 -29.50 13.15
C TYR A 967 -46.05 -31.03 13.02
N MET A 968 -46.00 -31.74 14.15
CA MET A 968 -46.18 -33.19 14.27
C MET A 968 -47.59 -33.56 14.78
N GLN A 969 -48.59 -32.70 14.52
CA GLN A 969 -49.99 -32.89 14.93
C GLN A 969 -50.16 -32.99 16.46
N GLY A 970 -49.28 -32.34 17.23
CA GLY A 970 -49.30 -32.34 18.69
C GLY A 970 -48.72 -33.60 19.35
N ARG A 971 -48.21 -34.55 18.58
CA ARG A 971 -47.55 -35.76 19.11
C ARG A 971 -46.25 -35.38 19.82
N ASP A 972 -46.01 -35.98 20.98
CA ASP A 972 -44.82 -35.80 21.81
C ASP A 972 -43.88 -37.03 21.83
N PHE A 973 -44.37 -38.18 21.39
CA PHE A 973 -43.63 -39.45 21.38
C PHE A 973 -44.01 -40.34 20.20
N LEU A 974 -43.03 -41.08 19.67
CA LEU A 974 -43.18 -42.09 18.61
C LEU A 974 -42.66 -43.44 19.11
N PRO A 975 -43.51 -44.47 19.28
CA PRO A 975 -43.07 -45.79 19.74
C PRO A 975 -42.33 -46.56 18.63
N TYR A 976 -41.40 -47.44 19.01
CA TYR A 976 -40.82 -48.39 18.05
C TYR A 976 -41.88 -49.38 17.56
N THR A 977 -41.99 -49.53 16.24
CA THR A 977 -42.93 -50.46 15.58
C THR A 977 -42.25 -51.71 15.04
N ALA A 978 -40.91 -51.70 14.92
CA ALA A 978 -40.11 -52.82 14.44
C ALA A 978 -38.95 -53.19 15.39
N ASP A 979 -38.54 -54.46 15.27
CA ASP A 979 -37.34 -54.99 15.93
C ASP A 979 -36.05 -54.48 15.27
N LEU A 980 -34.93 -54.60 15.96
CA LEU A 980 -33.61 -54.27 15.39
C LEU A 980 -33.31 -55.16 14.16
N PRO A 981 -32.68 -54.61 13.11
CA PRO A 981 -32.23 -55.40 11.97
C PRO A 981 -31.30 -56.56 12.38
N LYS A 982 -31.39 -57.70 11.69
CA LYS A 982 -30.62 -58.93 12.01
C LYS A 982 -29.09 -58.73 12.00
N ASP A 983 -28.60 -57.73 11.27
CA ASP A 983 -27.17 -57.34 11.15
C ASP A 983 -26.88 -55.97 11.81
N SER A 984 -27.56 -55.63 12.90
CA SER A 984 -27.43 -54.30 13.53
C SER A 984 -26.00 -54.01 13.99
N THR A 985 -25.54 -52.79 13.72
CA THR A 985 -24.22 -52.29 14.15
C THR A 985 -24.10 -52.24 15.67
N SER A 986 -25.21 -51.96 16.36
CA SER A 986 -25.32 -51.99 17.82
C SER A 986 -25.16 -53.39 18.42
N THR A 987 -25.50 -54.45 17.66
CA THR A 987 -25.26 -55.84 18.08
C THR A 987 -23.77 -56.24 17.92
N ARG A 988 -23.06 -55.63 16.95
CA ARG A 988 -21.64 -55.90 16.68
C ARG A 988 -20.66 -55.17 17.63
N ARG A 989 -21.13 -54.13 18.31
CA ARG A 989 -20.34 -53.32 19.27
C ARG A 989 -20.37 -53.86 20.71
N LYS A 990 -21.19 -54.90 20.98
CA LYS A 990 -21.28 -55.58 22.29
C LYS A 990 -20.15 -56.56 22.54
#